data_AF-A0A933K6D2-F1
#
_entry.id   AF-A0A933K6D2-F1
#
_cell.length_a   1.000
_cell.length_b   1.000
_cell.length_c   1.000
_cell.angle_alpha   90.00
_cell.angle_beta   90.00
_cell.angle_gamma   90.00
#
_symmetry.space_group_name_H-M   'P 1'
#
loop_
_entity.id
_entity.type
_entity.pdbx_description
1 polymer ?
#
loop_
_entity_poly.entity_id
_entity_poly.type
_entity_poly.pdbx_seq_one_letter_code
_entity_poly.pdbx_strand_id
1 'polypeptide(L)'
;MAPVGSFFARSRHLALFAAFPALGLVVVVGQAVLLSGCDGGSAGAAAAATAPTVQMTQAQSAFFATHPQLKVVWDHGVGVPASMRGFTSPMVGDPAGAATRFLEGIKDVLKLGDVGAQMKVRRVQRDDLGYEHVRFSQVHEGLSVIGAEVIVHSDRLRRIYQVDTKIYPDPDVSLIPSVTAEKALARGRGDFASKKTLRVSRGPTLVVYPWGSQKTYLAWTYALSFGEPGGSIGHWIYFVDAHSGRVLTRFNDIQTIAGPTTNGTHTDVTGNRLAGEDGASVTVQGWRDDTNSAWYLYNKYENWYIYNHWHWAPTYTDDNTFAHRTANASWGTSDQALISLANNFHSIQQFCQGVLGWNSFDNLGRVAVVNGHYSETGSAFLNAFYSGDFADPTNNVTPRMFYFGDGDGVLYNPLVSLDITAHEFGHGITHHSSNLVYANESGALNESFSDIYGAACEFQVQPDGRSSYPGSQAGRADWLMGEDATVHSWATAGRDMRNPGSTTTLASGSQQPSRYHGVYWYTGTGDNGGVHRNSGPQNFVYYLLSEGGSGLNDGLPYSLTGIGWLDAARVAHRANTAYLTQGSTYGNARNAWISAATDLQGGSDWVTPVGQAFDAIGVTGVPAAVTEGFEGGTIPAGWDTSGAATWSVTTTHIEGAQAVRAGAIVDSQASHLTTTVNTTHA
;
A
#
# COMPACT_ATOMS: atom_id res chain seq x y z
N MET A 1 -16.48 59.80 23.05
CA MET A 1 -17.30 60.23 24.20
C MET A 1 -17.50 59.02 25.09
N ALA A 2 -17.12 59.12 26.37
CA ALA A 2 -17.36 58.09 27.40
C ALA A 2 -18.84 58.15 27.89
N PRO A 3 -19.33 57.40 28.91
CA PRO A 3 -18.90 56.15 29.59
C PRO A 3 -20.09 55.18 29.92
N VAL A 4 -19.92 54.32 30.95
CA VAL A 4 -20.91 53.56 31.79
C VAL A 4 -21.14 52.10 31.36
N GLY A 5 -21.15 51.05 32.20
CA GLY A 5 -21.02 50.87 33.65
C GLY A 5 -21.50 49.44 34.04
N SER A 6 -20.66 48.75 34.81
CA SER A 6 -20.83 47.69 35.83
C SER A 6 -22.10 46.81 36.04
N PHE A 7 -21.80 45.59 36.56
CA PHE A 7 -22.51 44.71 37.53
C PHE A 7 -23.12 43.34 37.10
N PHE A 8 -22.48 42.27 37.64
CA PHE A 8 -22.95 40.98 38.21
C PHE A 8 -24.30 40.37 37.80
N ALA A 9 -24.30 39.08 37.43
CA ALA A 9 -24.65 37.93 38.31
C ALA A 9 -25.02 36.64 37.53
N ARG A 10 -24.72 35.50 38.18
CA ARG A 10 -25.02 34.09 37.87
C ARG A 10 -26.49 33.87 37.43
N SER A 11 -26.85 32.90 36.58
CA SER A 11 -27.03 31.48 36.95
C SER A 11 -27.63 30.64 35.80
N ARG A 12 -27.14 29.41 35.66
CA ARG A 12 -27.85 28.12 35.39
C ARG A 12 -28.62 27.86 34.07
N HIS A 13 -28.12 26.81 33.42
CA HIS A 13 -28.80 25.74 32.66
C HIS A 13 -29.77 26.13 31.55
N LEU A 14 -29.45 25.74 30.31
CA LEU A 14 -30.21 24.72 29.59
C LEU A 14 -29.39 24.22 28.39
N ALA A 15 -29.37 22.90 28.22
CA ALA A 15 -28.86 22.22 27.04
C ALA A 15 -29.69 22.61 25.81
N LEU A 16 -29.06 22.81 24.65
CA LEU A 16 -29.74 22.62 23.38
C LEU A 16 -28.76 22.13 22.31
N PHE A 17 -29.04 20.91 21.87
CA PHE A 17 -28.60 20.30 20.62
C PHE A 17 -28.80 21.27 19.45
N ALA A 18 -27.76 21.45 18.62
CA ALA A 18 -27.94 22.01 17.29
C ALA A 18 -28.45 20.90 16.36
N ALA A 19 -29.77 20.81 16.25
CA ALA A 19 -30.44 20.06 15.21
C ALA A 19 -30.20 20.72 13.84
N PHE A 20 -29.81 19.92 12.87
CA PHE A 20 -29.82 20.24 11.45
C PHE A 20 -31.24 20.68 11.01
N PRO A 21 -31.41 21.74 10.21
CA PRO A 21 -32.64 21.93 9.49
C PRO A 21 -32.66 21.02 8.26
N ALA A 22 -33.65 20.12 8.24
CA ALA A 22 -34.07 19.44 7.02
C ALA A 22 -34.63 20.48 6.03
N LEU A 23 -34.09 20.51 4.81
CA LEU A 23 -34.68 21.20 3.67
C LEU A 23 -34.35 20.45 2.38
N GLY A 24 -35.40 19.92 1.76
CA GLY A 24 -35.57 19.88 0.32
C GLY A 24 -34.68 18.93 -0.47
N LEU A 25 -35.20 17.73 -0.75
CA LEU A 25 -34.85 16.97 -1.94
C LEU A 25 -35.08 17.86 -3.18
N VAL A 26 -34.01 18.38 -3.76
CA VAL A 26 -34.04 19.02 -5.10
C VAL A 26 -33.21 18.14 -6.03
N VAL A 27 -33.93 17.47 -6.93
CA VAL A 27 -33.37 16.80 -8.10
C VAL A 27 -32.77 17.87 -9.01
N VAL A 28 -31.44 17.95 -9.08
CA VAL A 28 -30.77 18.80 -10.07
C VAL A 28 -30.57 17.99 -11.35
N VAL A 29 -31.47 18.24 -12.30
CA VAL A 29 -31.30 17.94 -13.72
C VAL A 29 -30.20 18.86 -14.25
N GLY A 30 -29.05 18.30 -14.63
CA GLY A 30 -27.98 19.05 -15.27
C GLY A 30 -28.42 19.57 -16.64
N GLN A 31 -28.69 20.87 -16.75
CA GLN A 31 -28.76 21.56 -18.03
C GLN A 31 -27.35 21.84 -18.55
N ALA A 32 -27.05 21.33 -19.74
CA ALA A 32 -25.86 21.67 -20.51
C ALA A 32 -25.98 23.10 -21.05
N VAL A 33 -24.95 23.92 -20.81
CA VAL A 33 -24.77 25.22 -21.46
C VAL A 33 -24.31 24.97 -22.90
N LEU A 34 -25.16 25.32 -23.85
CA LEU A 34 -24.87 25.36 -25.28
C LEU A 34 -24.12 26.65 -25.64
N LEU A 35 -22.87 26.51 -26.07
CA LEU A 35 -22.22 27.51 -26.92
C LEU A 35 -22.81 27.39 -28.34
N SER A 36 -23.39 28.48 -28.83
CA SER A 36 -23.88 28.60 -30.21
C SER A 36 -22.99 29.57 -30.98
N GLY A 37 -22.69 29.23 -32.24
CA GLY A 37 -21.95 30.09 -33.14
C GLY A 37 -21.61 29.42 -34.49
N CYS A 38 -22.66 29.11 -35.27
CA CYS A 38 -22.75 29.15 -36.74
C CYS A 38 -21.76 28.34 -37.60
N ASP A 39 -22.23 27.26 -38.24
CA ASP A 39 -22.58 27.30 -39.68
C ASP A 39 -23.32 26.02 -40.12
N GLY A 40 -24.26 26.20 -41.04
CA GLY A 40 -25.34 25.27 -41.34
C GLY A 40 -24.95 24.04 -42.17
N GLY A 41 -25.58 22.91 -41.84
CA GLY A 41 -25.59 21.70 -42.64
C GLY A 41 -26.60 20.68 -42.08
N SER A 42 -27.64 20.42 -42.86
CA SER A 42 -28.73 19.44 -42.71
C SER A 42 -28.62 18.37 -41.62
N ALA A 43 -29.70 18.26 -40.83
CA ALA A 43 -29.95 17.23 -39.83
C ALA A 43 -29.91 15.80 -40.43
N GLY A 44 -28.88 15.04 -40.06
CA GLY A 44 -28.90 13.58 -40.01
C GLY A 44 -28.93 13.16 -38.55
N ALA A 45 -29.89 12.33 -38.16
CA ALA A 45 -29.99 11.80 -36.80
C ALA A 45 -28.68 11.06 -36.44
N ALA A 46 -27.91 11.62 -35.50
CA ALA A 46 -26.76 10.95 -34.93
C ALA A 46 -27.26 9.79 -34.07
N ALA A 47 -27.14 8.58 -34.57
CA ALA A 47 -27.26 7.37 -33.78
C ALA A 47 -26.26 7.43 -32.63
N ALA A 48 -26.71 7.18 -31.40
CA ALA A 48 -25.83 6.95 -30.26
C ALA A 48 -24.81 5.88 -30.66
N ALA A 49 -23.52 6.21 -30.63
CA ALA A 49 -22.46 5.25 -30.88
C ALA A 49 -22.52 4.18 -29.77
N THR A 50 -23.14 3.05 -30.07
CA THR A 50 -23.08 1.84 -29.27
C THR A 50 -21.62 1.46 -29.08
N ALA A 51 -21.23 1.18 -27.84
CA ALA A 51 -19.92 0.58 -27.54
C ALA A 51 -19.66 -0.59 -28.50
N PRO A 52 -18.43 -0.75 -29.04
CA PRO A 52 -18.14 -1.77 -30.05
C PRO A 52 -18.53 -3.14 -29.53
N THR A 53 -19.58 -3.72 -30.10
CA THR A 53 -20.02 -5.06 -29.77
C THR A 53 -18.96 -6.03 -30.32
N VAL A 54 -18.38 -6.88 -29.48
CA VAL A 54 -17.46 -7.92 -29.96
C VAL A 54 -18.25 -8.84 -30.89
N GLN A 55 -17.87 -8.92 -32.16
CA GLN A 55 -18.34 -10.00 -33.02
C GLN A 55 -17.63 -11.28 -32.58
N MET A 56 -18.31 -12.05 -31.74
CA MET A 56 -17.84 -13.36 -31.30
C MET A 56 -17.77 -14.32 -32.49
N THR A 57 -16.75 -15.17 -32.52
CA THR A 57 -16.72 -16.31 -33.44
C THR A 57 -17.82 -17.30 -33.10
N GLN A 58 -18.18 -18.19 -34.03
CA GLN A 58 -19.17 -19.23 -33.78
C GLN A 58 -18.79 -20.10 -32.57
N ALA A 59 -17.49 -20.41 -32.42
CA ALA A 59 -16.99 -21.18 -31.28
C ALA A 59 -17.14 -20.42 -29.95
N GLN A 60 -16.82 -19.11 -29.93
CA GLN A 60 -17.03 -18.27 -28.76
C GLN A 60 -18.51 -18.18 -28.38
N SER A 61 -19.40 -17.95 -29.35
CA SER A 61 -20.85 -17.91 -29.11
C SER A 61 -21.38 -19.23 -28.54
N ALA A 62 -20.96 -20.37 -29.09
CA ALA A 62 -21.36 -21.69 -28.58
C ALA A 62 -20.84 -21.96 -27.16
N PHE A 63 -19.59 -21.58 -26.88
CA PHE A 63 -18.98 -21.74 -25.56
C PHE A 63 -19.72 -20.92 -24.50
N PHE A 64 -19.95 -19.62 -24.73
CA PHE A 64 -20.61 -18.77 -23.72
C PHE A 64 -22.11 -19.05 -23.58
N ALA A 65 -22.78 -19.57 -24.63
CA ALA A 65 -24.15 -20.04 -24.50
C ALA A 65 -24.30 -21.20 -23.51
N THR A 66 -23.27 -22.05 -23.38
CA THR A 66 -23.26 -23.18 -22.42
C THR A 66 -22.63 -22.83 -21.07
N HIS A 67 -22.04 -21.63 -20.95
CA HIS A 67 -21.39 -21.14 -19.74
C HIS A 67 -21.86 -19.72 -19.36
N PRO A 68 -23.18 -19.48 -19.22
CA PRO A 68 -23.72 -18.13 -18.98
C PRO A 68 -23.30 -17.53 -17.63
N GLN A 69 -22.79 -18.35 -16.71
CA GLN A 69 -22.30 -17.94 -15.39
C GLN A 69 -20.92 -17.25 -15.42
N LEU A 70 -20.17 -17.36 -16.51
CA LEU A 70 -18.82 -16.80 -16.60
C LEU A 70 -18.88 -15.27 -16.71
N LYS A 71 -18.05 -14.60 -15.90
CA LYS A 71 -17.81 -13.16 -16.06
C LYS A 71 -16.65 -12.98 -17.03
N VAL A 72 -16.88 -12.22 -18.11
CA VAL A 72 -15.91 -12.07 -19.21
C VAL A 72 -15.63 -10.59 -19.43
N VAL A 73 -14.34 -10.24 -19.49
CA VAL A 73 -13.85 -8.95 -19.95
C VAL A 73 -13.13 -9.19 -21.27
N TRP A 74 -13.45 -8.41 -22.30
CA TRP A 74 -12.92 -8.61 -23.66
C TRP A 74 -11.75 -7.66 -23.97
N ASP A 75 -10.71 -8.19 -24.62
CA ASP A 75 -9.78 -7.38 -25.42
C ASP A 75 -10.41 -7.18 -26.79
N HIS A 76 -11.11 -6.06 -26.96
CA HIS A 76 -11.80 -5.72 -28.21
C HIS A 76 -10.86 -5.58 -29.40
N GLY A 77 -9.56 -5.33 -29.17
CA GLY A 77 -8.60 -5.22 -30.25
C GLY A 77 -8.37 -6.55 -30.96
N VAL A 78 -8.18 -7.63 -30.21
CA VAL A 78 -7.89 -8.97 -30.77
C VAL A 78 -9.10 -9.91 -30.76
N GLY A 79 -10.20 -9.47 -30.16
CA GLY A 79 -11.46 -10.19 -30.11
C GLY A 79 -11.37 -11.50 -29.32
N VAL A 80 -10.63 -11.47 -28.20
CA VAL A 80 -10.51 -12.59 -27.25
C VAL A 80 -10.76 -12.08 -25.82
N PRO A 81 -11.13 -12.94 -24.87
CA PRO A 81 -11.27 -12.54 -23.48
C PRO A 81 -9.94 -12.09 -22.86
N ALA A 82 -9.87 -10.84 -22.38
CA ALA A 82 -8.79 -10.34 -21.54
C ALA A 82 -8.83 -10.96 -20.13
N SER A 83 -10.02 -11.30 -19.64
CA SER A 83 -10.21 -12.03 -18.39
C SER A 83 -11.48 -12.86 -18.45
N MET A 84 -11.43 -14.08 -17.92
CA MET A 84 -12.61 -14.92 -17.67
C MET A 84 -12.59 -15.44 -16.25
N ARG A 85 -13.71 -15.29 -15.53
CA ARG A 85 -13.85 -15.69 -14.12
C ARG A 85 -15.06 -16.59 -13.89
N GLY A 86 -14.84 -17.69 -13.17
CA GLY A 86 -15.80 -18.72 -12.79
C GLY A 86 -15.07 -19.99 -12.31
N PHE A 87 -15.74 -20.91 -11.62
CA PHE A 87 -15.09 -22.03 -10.92
C PHE A 87 -15.20 -23.37 -11.64
N THR A 88 -14.09 -23.93 -12.12
CA THR A 88 -14.07 -25.31 -12.61
C THR A 88 -14.27 -26.32 -11.47
N SER A 89 -14.50 -27.58 -11.82
CA SER A 89 -14.23 -28.70 -10.88
C SER A 89 -12.75 -28.72 -10.47
N PRO A 90 -12.41 -29.28 -9.30
CA PRO A 90 -11.02 -29.43 -8.86
C PRO A 90 -10.15 -30.13 -9.91
N MET A 91 -9.00 -29.52 -10.21
CA MET A 91 -8.05 -30.04 -11.18
C MET A 91 -7.16 -31.13 -10.58
N VAL A 92 -6.88 -32.17 -11.37
CA VAL A 92 -6.00 -33.29 -11.01
C VAL A 92 -4.63 -33.12 -11.68
N GLY A 93 -3.56 -33.58 -11.01
CA GLY A 93 -2.18 -33.57 -11.54
C GLY A 93 -1.36 -32.36 -11.09
N ASP A 94 -0.20 -32.12 -11.69
CA ASP A 94 0.63 -30.95 -11.38
C ASP A 94 -0.03 -29.65 -11.90
N PRO A 95 0.22 -28.48 -11.28
CA PRO A 95 -0.44 -27.23 -11.66
C PRO A 95 -0.21 -26.82 -13.11
N ALA A 96 1.00 -27.01 -13.65
CA ALA A 96 1.33 -26.62 -15.01
C ALA A 96 0.59 -27.49 -16.04
N GLY A 97 0.59 -28.81 -15.85
CA GLY A 97 -0.16 -29.75 -16.68
C GLY A 97 -1.67 -29.50 -16.61
N ALA A 98 -2.21 -29.23 -15.42
CA ALA A 98 -3.62 -28.88 -15.23
C ALA A 98 -4.00 -27.59 -15.98
N ALA A 99 -3.22 -26.53 -15.80
CA ALA A 99 -3.45 -25.26 -16.48
C ALA A 99 -3.31 -25.41 -18.01
N THR A 100 -2.36 -26.20 -18.50
CA THR A 100 -2.19 -26.46 -19.94
C THR A 100 -3.41 -27.16 -20.53
N ARG A 101 -3.94 -28.21 -19.86
CA ARG A 101 -5.17 -28.89 -20.29
C ARG A 101 -6.39 -27.96 -20.26
N PHE A 102 -6.47 -27.09 -19.25
CA PHE A 102 -7.52 -26.09 -19.19
C PHE A 102 -7.47 -25.14 -20.39
N LEU A 103 -6.28 -24.59 -20.71
CA LEU A 103 -6.09 -23.74 -21.88
C LEU A 103 -6.43 -24.46 -23.19
N GLU A 104 -6.07 -25.74 -23.31
CA GLU A 104 -6.44 -26.56 -24.47
C GLU A 104 -7.97 -26.66 -24.62
N GLY A 105 -8.71 -26.75 -23.51
CA GLY A 105 -10.18 -26.80 -23.51
C GLY A 105 -10.85 -25.47 -23.88
N ILE A 106 -10.14 -24.34 -23.82
CA ILE A 106 -10.66 -23.01 -24.18
C ILE A 106 -9.90 -22.38 -25.36
N LYS A 107 -9.07 -23.14 -26.07
CA LYS A 107 -8.19 -22.60 -27.13
C LYS A 107 -8.96 -21.87 -28.22
N ASP A 108 -10.13 -22.37 -28.63
CA ASP A 108 -10.96 -21.73 -29.65
C ASP A 108 -11.57 -20.40 -29.17
N VAL A 109 -11.84 -20.30 -27.87
CA VAL A 109 -12.29 -19.05 -27.22
C VAL A 109 -11.18 -18.00 -27.24
N LEU A 110 -9.95 -18.45 -27.03
CA LEU A 110 -8.73 -17.63 -27.06
C LEU A 110 -8.14 -17.49 -28.48
N LYS A 111 -8.76 -18.09 -29.51
CA LYS A 111 -8.25 -18.17 -30.89
C LYS A 111 -6.80 -18.68 -30.98
N LEU A 112 -6.45 -19.64 -30.13
CA LEU A 112 -5.15 -20.29 -30.13
C LEU A 112 -5.19 -21.56 -30.99
N GLY A 113 -4.03 -21.88 -31.58
CA GLY A 113 -3.80 -23.16 -32.24
C GLY A 113 -3.41 -24.25 -31.23
N ASP A 114 -2.31 -24.96 -31.50
CA ASP A 114 -1.72 -25.88 -30.53
C ASP A 114 -1.17 -25.11 -29.32
N VAL A 115 -1.80 -25.27 -28.15
CA VAL A 115 -1.40 -24.61 -26.91
C VAL A 115 0.02 -25.03 -26.49
N GLY A 116 0.44 -26.28 -26.70
CA GLY A 116 1.78 -26.74 -26.35
C GLY A 116 2.89 -26.11 -27.19
N ALA A 117 2.57 -25.75 -28.44
CA ALA A 117 3.45 -25.01 -29.34
C ALA A 117 3.43 -23.50 -29.06
N GLN A 118 2.26 -22.93 -28.75
CA GLN A 118 2.05 -21.49 -28.63
C GLN A 118 2.16 -20.93 -27.21
N MET A 119 2.14 -21.76 -26.17
CA MET A 119 2.22 -21.33 -24.77
C MET A 119 3.31 -22.10 -24.04
N LYS A 120 4.29 -21.37 -23.50
CA LYS A 120 5.35 -21.94 -22.67
C LYS A 120 5.16 -21.53 -21.22
N VAL A 121 5.12 -22.51 -20.32
CA VAL A 121 5.06 -22.25 -18.87
C VAL A 121 6.31 -21.47 -18.47
N ARG A 122 6.09 -20.25 -17.99
CA ARG A 122 7.15 -19.34 -17.52
C ARG A 122 7.36 -19.47 -16.02
N ARG A 123 6.26 -19.62 -15.27
CA ARG A 123 6.30 -19.69 -13.79
C ARG A 123 5.09 -20.45 -13.26
N VAL A 124 5.33 -21.32 -12.30
CA VAL A 124 4.32 -21.85 -11.39
C VAL A 124 4.59 -21.26 -10.02
N GLN A 125 3.61 -20.60 -9.43
CA GLN A 125 3.72 -20.01 -8.11
C GLN A 125 2.54 -20.48 -7.26
N ARG A 126 2.82 -20.83 -6.01
CA ARG A 126 1.80 -20.89 -4.97
C ARG A 126 1.98 -19.67 -4.09
N ASP A 127 0.90 -18.94 -3.83
CA ASP A 127 0.92 -17.83 -2.89
C ASP A 127 0.77 -18.32 -1.45
N ASP A 128 0.97 -17.43 -0.49
CA ASP A 128 0.89 -17.75 0.93
C ASP A 128 -0.54 -18.10 1.38
N LEU A 129 -1.53 -17.74 0.54
CA LEU A 129 -2.92 -18.15 0.69
C LEU A 129 -3.17 -19.55 0.10
N GLY A 130 -2.17 -20.27 -0.40
CA GLY A 130 -2.33 -21.60 -0.99
C GLY A 130 -3.06 -21.63 -2.34
N TYR A 131 -3.26 -20.48 -2.98
CA TYR A 131 -3.72 -20.39 -4.37
C TYR A 131 -2.54 -20.65 -5.31
N GLU A 132 -2.84 -21.22 -6.47
CA GLU A 132 -1.85 -21.54 -7.49
C GLU A 132 -2.01 -20.61 -8.70
N HIS A 133 -0.89 -20.13 -9.23
CA HIS A 133 -0.84 -19.25 -10.40
C HIS A 133 0.16 -19.81 -11.40
N VAL A 134 -0.33 -20.15 -12.59
CA VAL A 134 0.50 -20.64 -13.69
C VAL A 134 0.54 -19.59 -14.78
N ARG A 135 1.71 -19.00 -14.99
CA ARG A 135 1.96 -17.99 -16.02
C ARG A 135 2.59 -18.64 -17.24
N PHE A 136 2.03 -18.36 -18.40
CA PHE A 136 2.52 -18.76 -19.71
C PHE A 136 2.98 -17.53 -20.50
N SER A 137 4.06 -17.69 -21.27
CA SER A 137 4.44 -16.75 -22.32
C SER A 137 3.99 -17.27 -23.67
N GLN A 138 3.46 -16.39 -24.51
CA GLN A 138 3.08 -16.74 -25.87
C GLN A 138 4.31 -16.88 -26.78
N VAL A 139 4.28 -17.87 -27.65
CA VAL A 139 5.25 -18.17 -28.70
C VAL A 139 4.52 -18.24 -30.04
N HIS A 140 5.13 -17.70 -31.09
CA HIS A 140 4.66 -17.81 -32.47
C HIS A 140 5.80 -18.34 -33.33
N GLU A 141 5.62 -19.55 -33.89
CA GLU A 141 6.64 -20.23 -34.72
C GLU A 141 8.04 -20.26 -34.07
N GLY A 142 8.09 -20.52 -32.76
CA GLY A 142 9.32 -20.58 -31.97
C GLY A 142 9.87 -19.24 -31.47
N LEU A 143 9.29 -18.10 -31.89
CA LEU A 143 9.67 -16.78 -31.41
C LEU A 143 8.77 -16.30 -30.28
N SER A 144 9.35 -15.73 -29.22
CA SER A 144 8.58 -15.13 -28.13
C SER A 144 7.76 -13.94 -28.63
N VAL A 145 6.49 -13.88 -28.25
CA VAL A 145 5.64 -12.71 -28.46
C VAL A 145 5.74 -11.82 -27.22
N ILE A 146 6.40 -10.68 -27.37
CA ILE A 146 6.72 -9.81 -26.24
C ILE A 146 5.47 -9.11 -25.70
N GLY A 147 5.30 -9.13 -24.37
CA GLY A 147 4.15 -8.57 -23.69
C GLY A 147 2.88 -9.43 -23.77
N ALA A 148 2.98 -10.64 -24.33
CA ALA A 148 1.87 -11.57 -24.45
C ALA A 148 1.98 -12.73 -23.46
N GLU A 149 1.05 -12.80 -22.52
CA GLU A 149 1.02 -13.76 -21.43
C GLU A 149 -0.39 -14.23 -21.11
N VAL A 150 -0.47 -15.44 -20.57
CA VAL A 150 -1.70 -16.00 -19.98
C VAL A 150 -1.40 -16.40 -18.55
N ILE A 151 -2.29 -16.09 -17.61
CA ILE A 151 -2.19 -16.54 -16.22
C ILE A 151 -3.43 -17.33 -15.88
N VAL A 152 -3.24 -18.56 -15.40
CA VAL A 152 -4.31 -19.42 -14.90
C VAL A 152 -4.24 -19.44 -13.37
N HIS A 153 -5.32 -19.04 -12.72
CA HIS A 153 -5.42 -18.96 -11.26
C HIS A 153 -6.32 -20.07 -10.72
N SER A 154 -5.80 -20.84 -9.78
CA SER A 154 -6.53 -21.91 -9.07
C SER A 154 -6.60 -21.63 -7.57
N ASP A 155 -7.71 -22.00 -6.94
CA ASP A 155 -7.89 -21.86 -5.49
C ASP A 155 -7.25 -23.02 -4.70
N ARG A 156 -7.39 -23.00 -3.37
CA ARG A 156 -6.88 -24.04 -2.45
C ARG A 156 -7.44 -25.43 -2.73
N LEU A 157 -8.64 -25.50 -3.31
CA LEU A 157 -9.30 -26.75 -3.73
C LEU A 157 -8.89 -27.13 -5.16
N ARG A 158 -7.93 -26.43 -5.74
CA ARG A 158 -7.40 -26.60 -7.10
C ARG A 158 -8.45 -26.42 -8.18
N ARG A 159 -9.48 -25.60 -7.91
CA ARG A 159 -10.45 -25.17 -8.91
C ARG A 159 -9.90 -23.94 -9.62
N ILE A 160 -9.86 -23.95 -10.95
CA ILE A 160 -9.53 -22.75 -11.71
C ILE A 160 -10.69 -21.79 -11.54
N TYR A 161 -10.40 -20.61 -10.99
CA TYR A 161 -11.41 -19.58 -10.74
C TYR A 161 -11.29 -18.40 -11.70
N GLN A 162 -10.11 -18.20 -12.32
CA GLN A 162 -9.84 -17.08 -13.21
C GLN A 162 -8.73 -17.42 -14.21
N VAL A 163 -8.88 -16.90 -15.44
CA VAL A 163 -7.81 -16.83 -16.43
C VAL A 163 -7.71 -15.41 -16.97
N ASP A 164 -6.52 -14.84 -16.90
CA ASP A 164 -6.21 -13.53 -17.43
C ASP A 164 -5.31 -13.66 -18.66
N THR A 165 -5.62 -12.92 -19.72
CA THR A 165 -4.89 -13.03 -20.98
C THR A 165 -4.53 -11.65 -21.53
N LYS A 166 -3.32 -11.58 -22.08
CA LYS A 166 -2.94 -10.64 -23.11
C LYS A 166 -2.27 -11.45 -24.20
N ILE A 167 -2.96 -11.70 -25.29
CA ILE A 167 -2.45 -12.56 -26.38
C ILE A 167 -2.69 -11.88 -27.72
N TYR A 168 -1.91 -12.28 -28.72
CA TYR A 168 -2.05 -11.85 -30.11
C TYR A 168 -2.28 -13.09 -30.95
N PRO A 169 -3.55 -13.49 -31.13
CA PRO A 169 -3.90 -14.59 -32.02
C PRO A 169 -3.48 -14.22 -33.44
N ASP A 170 -2.67 -15.08 -34.06
CA ASP A 170 -2.18 -14.92 -35.44
C ASP A 170 -1.45 -13.59 -35.75
N PRO A 171 -0.24 -13.37 -35.21
CA PRO A 171 0.60 -12.25 -35.61
C PRO A 171 0.86 -12.24 -37.13
N ASP A 172 0.32 -11.27 -37.85
CA ASP A 172 0.58 -11.09 -39.29
C ASP A 172 1.94 -10.40 -39.49
N VAL A 173 3.00 -11.20 -39.55
CA VAL A 173 4.35 -10.69 -39.79
C VAL A 173 5.27 -11.74 -40.42
N SER A 174 6.03 -11.32 -41.44
CA SER A 174 7.14 -12.14 -41.98
C SER A 174 8.19 -12.39 -40.89
N LEU A 175 8.60 -13.65 -40.72
CA LEU A 175 9.58 -14.06 -39.71
C LEU A 175 11.02 -14.09 -40.24
N ILE A 176 11.24 -13.67 -41.49
CA ILE A 176 12.55 -13.63 -42.14
C ILE A 176 13.15 -12.21 -42.02
N PRO A 177 14.17 -12.00 -41.18
CA PRO A 177 14.76 -10.66 -41.00
C PRO A 177 15.54 -10.22 -42.25
N SER A 178 15.35 -8.96 -42.68
CA SER A 178 16.17 -8.33 -43.73
C SER A 178 17.35 -7.53 -43.17
N VAL A 179 17.28 -7.15 -41.90
CA VAL A 179 18.33 -6.48 -41.13
C VAL A 179 18.98 -7.49 -40.19
N THR A 180 20.31 -7.58 -40.23
CA THR A 180 21.05 -8.50 -39.36
C THR A 180 21.11 -8.00 -37.92
N ALA A 181 21.34 -8.93 -36.98
CA ALA A 181 21.52 -8.62 -35.56
C ALA A 181 22.64 -7.59 -35.33
N GLU A 182 23.74 -7.66 -36.08
CA GLU A 182 24.89 -6.76 -35.97
C GLU A 182 24.52 -5.33 -36.39
N LYS A 183 23.75 -5.18 -37.47
CA LYS A 183 23.26 -3.87 -37.93
C LYS A 183 22.30 -3.25 -36.92
N ALA A 184 21.39 -4.05 -36.35
CA ALA A 184 20.49 -3.60 -35.30
C ALA A 184 21.27 -3.17 -34.05
N LEU A 185 22.25 -3.95 -33.61
CA LEU A 185 23.08 -3.62 -32.45
C LEU A 185 23.95 -2.37 -32.67
N ALA A 186 24.53 -2.22 -33.86
CA ALA A 186 25.33 -1.05 -34.23
C ALA A 186 24.52 0.25 -34.13
N ARG A 187 23.23 0.20 -34.50
CA ARG A 187 22.31 1.33 -34.33
C ARG A 187 22.21 1.77 -32.87
N GLY A 188 21.95 0.85 -31.94
CA GLY A 188 21.85 1.19 -30.51
C GLY A 188 23.18 1.62 -29.88
N ARG A 189 24.31 1.05 -30.33
CA ARG A 189 25.64 1.48 -29.87
C ARG A 189 25.96 2.92 -30.27
N GLY A 190 25.48 3.37 -31.43
CA GLY A 190 25.66 4.75 -31.90
C GLY A 190 25.08 5.79 -30.94
N ASP A 191 23.97 5.47 -30.26
CA ASP A 191 23.30 6.36 -29.32
C ASP A 191 24.14 6.67 -28.06
N PHE A 192 25.14 5.83 -27.76
CA PHE A 192 25.98 5.93 -26.56
C PHE A 192 27.47 5.89 -26.90
N ALA A 193 27.86 6.34 -28.10
CA ALA A 193 29.25 6.29 -28.56
C ALA A 193 30.25 7.03 -27.63
N SER A 194 29.77 8.01 -26.85
CA SER A 194 30.58 8.74 -25.86
C SER A 194 30.78 7.99 -24.54
N LYS A 195 30.02 6.93 -24.27
CA LYS A 195 30.03 6.19 -22.99
C LYS A 195 31.15 5.16 -22.98
N LYS A 196 32.15 5.36 -22.10
CA LYS A 196 33.38 4.55 -22.07
C LYS A 196 33.14 3.13 -21.54
N THR A 197 32.15 2.96 -20.67
CA THR A 197 31.80 1.66 -20.06
C THR A 197 30.61 0.95 -20.72
N LEU A 198 30.24 1.40 -21.93
CA LEU A 198 29.15 0.80 -22.71
C LEU A 198 29.42 -0.67 -22.99
N ARG A 199 28.51 -1.53 -22.54
CA ARG A 199 28.52 -2.97 -22.79
C ARG A 199 27.16 -3.44 -23.29
N VAL A 200 27.18 -4.55 -24.02
CA VAL A 200 25.96 -5.27 -24.42
C VAL A 200 25.63 -6.21 -23.27
N SER A 201 24.62 -5.86 -22.46
CA SER A 201 24.20 -6.66 -21.31
C SER A 201 23.25 -7.80 -21.70
N ARG A 202 22.54 -7.66 -22.82
CA ARG A 202 21.81 -8.75 -23.48
C ARG A 202 22.00 -8.63 -24.99
N GLY A 203 22.46 -9.69 -25.64
CA GLY A 203 22.64 -9.73 -27.10
C GLY A 203 21.31 -9.61 -27.87
N PRO A 204 21.35 -9.29 -29.18
CA PRO A 204 20.16 -9.26 -30.01
C PRO A 204 19.49 -10.62 -30.12
N THR A 205 18.21 -10.68 -29.76
CA THR A 205 17.32 -11.83 -29.96
C THR A 205 16.15 -11.41 -30.85
N LEU A 206 15.77 -12.27 -31.78
CA LEU A 206 14.64 -12.04 -32.66
C LEU A 206 13.34 -12.38 -31.93
N VAL A 207 12.34 -11.48 -31.98
CA VAL A 207 11.06 -11.62 -31.29
C VAL A 207 9.92 -11.10 -32.16
N VAL A 208 8.70 -11.54 -31.86
CA VAL A 208 7.48 -10.88 -32.35
C VAL A 208 7.13 -9.78 -31.34
N TYR A 209 7.06 -8.54 -31.81
CA TYR A 209 6.79 -7.37 -30.98
C TYR A 209 5.52 -6.64 -31.45
N PRO A 210 4.40 -6.80 -30.74
CA PRO A 210 3.20 -5.99 -30.93
C PRO A 210 3.46 -4.55 -30.50
N TRP A 211 3.31 -3.58 -31.41
CA TRP A 211 3.62 -2.17 -31.15
C TRP A 211 2.69 -1.20 -31.90
N GLY A 212 2.15 -0.21 -31.18
CA GLY A 212 1.16 0.74 -31.70
C GLY A 212 -0.27 0.19 -31.73
N SER A 213 -1.13 0.71 -32.61
CA SER A 213 -2.53 0.30 -32.78
C SER A 213 -2.66 -1.08 -33.46
N GLN A 214 -2.07 -2.10 -32.85
CA GLN A 214 -2.16 -3.53 -33.19
C GLN A 214 -1.33 -4.03 -34.38
N LYS A 215 -0.27 -3.32 -34.76
CA LYS A 215 0.69 -3.87 -35.73
C LYS A 215 1.73 -4.74 -35.04
N THR A 216 1.90 -5.96 -35.52
CA THR A 216 2.98 -6.86 -35.10
C THR A 216 4.22 -6.64 -35.96
N TYR A 217 5.38 -6.59 -35.33
CA TYR A 217 6.67 -6.45 -35.99
C TYR A 217 7.57 -7.63 -35.64
N LEU A 218 8.39 -8.06 -36.60
CA LEU A 218 9.57 -8.84 -36.31
C LEU A 218 10.63 -7.85 -35.82
N ALA A 219 11.16 -8.05 -34.61
CA ALA A 219 12.08 -7.10 -34.00
C ALA A 219 13.30 -7.80 -33.39
N TRP A 220 14.45 -7.15 -33.49
CA TRP A 220 15.61 -7.43 -32.65
C TRP A 220 15.45 -6.73 -31.32
N THR A 221 15.48 -7.47 -30.22
CA THR A 221 15.58 -6.90 -28.87
C THR A 221 16.93 -7.20 -28.23
N TYR A 222 17.53 -6.20 -27.61
CA TYR A 222 18.81 -6.29 -26.90
C TYR A 222 18.86 -5.25 -25.78
N ALA A 223 19.83 -5.40 -24.88
CA ALA A 223 20.07 -4.48 -23.78
C ALA A 223 21.50 -3.91 -23.84
N LEU A 224 21.61 -2.59 -23.65
CA LEU A 224 22.87 -1.88 -23.52
C LEU A 224 22.98 -1.29 -22.12
N SER A 225 24.12 -1.48 -21.47
CA SER A 225 24.36 -0.97 -20.12
C SER A 225 25.64 -0.15 -20.05
N PHE A 226 25.65 0.89 -19.22
CA PHE A 226 26.85 1.64 -18.85
C PHE A 226 26.72 2.17 -17.42
N GLY A 227 27.87 2.44 -16.80
CA GLY A 227 27.99 3.08 -15.48
C GLY A 227 29.33 3.79 -15.39
N GLU A 228 29.33 5.08 -15.16
CA GLU A 228 30.53 5.93 -15.14
C GLU A 228 30.69 6.61 -13.76
N PRO A 229 31.95 6.84 -13.29
CA PRO A 229 32.20 7.68 -12.13
C PRO A 229 31.55 9.07 -12.30
N GLY A 230 30.78 9.52 -11.31
CA GLY A 230 29.96 10.74 -11.42
C GLY A 230 28.45 10.50 -11.65
N GLY A 231 27.98 9.25 -11.56
CA GLY A 231 26.56 8.93 -11.46
C GLY A 231 25.81 8.70 -12.78
N SER A 232 26.50 8.75 -13.93
CA SER A 232 25.87 8.42 -15.21
C SER A 232 25.71 6.91 -15.36
N ILE A 233 24.48 6.41 -15.21
CA ILE A 233 24.10 5.00 -15.34
C ILE A 233 22.99 4.84 -16.39
N GLY A 234 22.98 3.70 -17.08
CA GLY A 234 21.94 3.38 -18.05
C GLY A 234 21.77 1.87 -18.22
N HIS A 235 20.52 1.41 -18.32
CA HIS A 235 20.16 0.07 -18.75
C HIS A 235 19.08 0.17 -19.82
N TRP A 236 19.48 0.32 -21.08
CA TRP A 236 18.56 0.61 -22.18
C TRP A 236 18.15 -0.66 -22.92
N ILE A 237 16.84 -0.92 -22.98
CA ILE A 237 16.24 -1.98 -23.78
C ILE A 237 15.83 -1.41 -25.13
N TYR A 238 16.25 -2.07 -26.21
CA TYR A 238 15.90 -1.69 -27.58
C TYR A 238 14.95 -2.70 -28.20
N PHE A 239 14.10 -2.20 -29.09
CA PHE A 239 13.34 -2.96 -30.08
C PHE A 239 13.55 -2.33 -31.44
N VAL A 240 14.26 -3.02 -32.33
CA VAL A 240 14.58 -2.56 -33.69
C VAL A 240 13.86 -3.43 -34.70
N ASP A 241 13.07 -2.84 -35.59
CA ASP A 241 12.39 -3.53 -36.67
C ASP A 241 13.40 -4.31 -37.52
N ALA A 242 13.21 -5.62 -37.60
CA ALA A 242 14.13 -6.54 -38.26
C ALA A 242 14.01 -6.53 -39.79
N HIS A 243 13.05 -5.82 -40.38
CA HIS A 243 12.95 -5.60 -41.81
C HIS A 243 13.51 -4.23 -42.23
N SER A 244 13.22 -3.18 -41.45
CA SER A 244 13.57 -1.80 -41.83
C SER A 244 14.80 -1.22 -41.10
N GLY A 245 15.17 -1.77 -39.95
CA GLY A 245 16.24 -1.23 -39.09
C GLY A 245 15.82 0.01 -38.29
N ARG A 246 14.53 0.39 -38.36
CA ARG A 246 13.96 1.48 -37.56
C ARG A 246 13.87 1.04 -36.09
N VAL A 247 14.29 1.92 -35.17
CA VAL A 247 14.02 1.72 -33.74
C VAL A 247 12.51 1.91 -33.53
N LEU A 248 11.82 0.83 -33.15
CA LEU A 248 10.39 0.85 -32.82
C LEU A 248 10.18 1.51 -31.46
N THR A 249 10.92 1.05 -30.46
CA THR A 249 11.01 1.70 -29.16
C THR A 249 12.37 1.45 -28.53
N ARG A 250 12.73 2.31 -27.60
CA ARG A 250 13.77 2.07 -26.61
C ARG A 250 13.37 2.73 -25.30
N PHE A 251 13.77 2.15 -24.19
CA PHE A 251 13.53 2.74 -22.88
C PHE A 251 14.68 2.41 -21.94
N ASN A 252 14.91 3.30 -20.98
CA ASN A 252 15.81 3.04 -19.86
C ASN A 252 15.03 2.23 -18.83
N ASP A 253 15.46 1.01 -18.58
CA ASP A 253 14.87 0.07 -17.62
C ASP A 253 15.48 0.26 -16.21
N ILE A 254 16.18 1.37 -16.00
CA ILE A 254 16.42 1.90 -14.65
C ILE A 254 15.15 2.63 -14.24
N GLN A 255 14.47 2.09 -13.23
CA GLN A 255 13.30 2.71 -12.63
C GLN A 255 13.74 4.00 -11.92
N THR A 256 13.32 5.17 -12.41
CA THR A 256 13.65 6.48 -11.82
C THR A 256 12.47 7.43 -11.85
N ILE A 257 12.42 8.32 -10.88
CA ILE A 257 11.53 9.49 -10.81
C ILE A 257 12.03 10.56 -11.78
N ALA A 258 11.12 11.25 -12.48
CA ALA A 258 11.47 12.43 -13.27
C ALA A 258 11.79 13.61 -12.34
N GLY A 259 12.89 14.34 -12.59
CA GLY A 259 13.22 15.56 -11.85
C GLY A 259 12.15 16.64 -12.02
N PRO A 260 12.09 17.67 -11.15
CA PRO A 260 11.22 18.83 -11.34
C PRO A 260 11.41 19.46 -12.73
N THR A 261 12.62 19.34 -13.27
CA THR A 261 12.96 19.66 -14.66
C THR A 261 13.86 18.60 -15.28
N THR A 262 14.01 18.64 -16.61
CA THR A 262 14.82 17.70 -17.40
C THR A 262 16.31 18.07 -17.43
N ASN A 263 16.69 19.27 -17.00
CA ASN A 263 18.05 19.83 -17.09
C ASN A 263 18.59 20.18 -15.70
N GLY A 264 19.03 19.17 -14.96
CA GLY A 264 19.65 19.38 -13.65
C GLY A 264 20.43 18.17 -13.16
N THR A 265 21.03 18.31 -11.99
CA THR A 265 21.83 17.28 -11.32
C THR A 265 21.59 17.28 -9.83
N HIS A 266 21.78 16.13 -9.17
CA HIS A 266 21.76 16.09 -7.71
C HIS A 266 22.89 16.95 -7.11
N THR A 267 22.57 17.63 -6.02
CA THR A 267 23.47 18.47 -5.26
C THR A 267 23.08 18.43 -3.79
N ASP A 268 24.03 18.73 -2.91
CA ASP A 268 23.72 18.98 -1.52
C ASP A 268 22.93 20.29 -1.38
N VAL A 269 21.88 20.25 -0.56
CA VAL A 269 21.12 21.41 -0.07
C VAL A 269 21.23 21.42 1.44
N THR A 270 21.57 22.58 2.01
CA THR A 270 21.76 22.74 3.46
C THR A 270 20.76 23.70 4.04
N GLY A 271 20.30 23.47 5.26
CA GLY A 271 19.40 24.39 5.97
C GLY A 271 19.22 24.00 7.43
N ASN A 272 18.59 24.87 8.20
CA ASN A 272 18.30 24.61 9.61
C ASN A 272 16.95 23.90 9.75
N ARG A 273 16.90 22.85 10.56
CA ARG A 273 15.63 22.25 11.01
C ARG A 273 14.88 23.20 11.95
N LEU A 274 13.62 22.91 12.23
CA LEU A 274 12.85 23.63 13.25
C LEU A 274 13.51 23.53 14.63
N ALA A 275 13.25 24.53 15.50
CA ALA A 275 13.80 24.56 16.85
C ALA A 275 13.30 23.40 17.74
N GLY A 276 12.07 22.92 17.49
CA GLY A 276 11.54 21.70 18.10
C GLY A 276 12.36 20.47 17.72
N GLU A 277 12.91 20.44 16.51
CA GLU A 277 13.81 19.39 16.05
C GLU A 277 15.29 19.81 16.19
N ASP A 278 15.65 20.38 17.34
CA ASP A 278 16.98 20.88 17.75
C ASP A 278 17.59 22.08 17.00
N GLY A 279 16.99 22.53 15.89
CA GLY A 279 17.44 23.70 15.14
C GLY A 279 18.76 23.50 14.37
N ALA A 280 19.32 22.29 14.34
CA ALA A 280 20.61 22.02 13.71
C ALA A 280 20.57 22.27 12.20
N SER A 281 21.73 22.65 11.67
CA SER A 281 21.96 22.70 10.22
C SER A 281 22.17 21.28 9.70
N VAL A 282 21.37 20.88 8.72
CA VAL A 282 21.41 19.56 8.08
C VAL A 282 21.70 19.69 6.59
N THR A 283 22.20 18.61 6.01
CA THR A 283 22.45 18.49 4.56
C THR A 283 21.60 17.36 4.01
N VAL A 284 20.80 17.66 2.99
CA VAL A 284 20.01 16.67 2.25
C VAL A 284 20.42 16.66 0.79
N GLN A 285 20.26 15.51 0.13
CA GLN A 285 20.39 15.43 -1.32
C GLN A 285 19.19 16.12 -1.98
N GLY A 286 19.45 17.24 -2.66
CA GLY A 286 18.48 17.99 -3.45
C GLY A 286 18.79 17.92 -4.94
N TRP A 287 18.21 18.83 -5.71
CA TRP A 287 18.37 18.93 -7.16
C TRP A 287 18.71 20.35 -7.59
N ARG A 288 19.82 20.53 -8.31
CA ARG A 288 20.16 21.79 -8.96
C ARG A 288 19.65 21.77 -10.38
N ASP A 289 18.81 22.74 -10.72
CA ASP A 289 18.40 23.03 -12.09
C ASP A 289 19.27 24.12 -12.70
N ASP A 290 19.81 23.85 -13.89
CA ASP A 290 20.69 24.75 -14.62
C ASP A 290 19.90 25.80 -15.44
N THR A 291 18.63 25.53 -15.73
CA THR A 291 17.75 26.38 -16.54
C THR A 291 17.34 27.64 -15.80
N ASN A 292 16.94 27.50 -14.53
CA ASN A 292 16.47 28.60 -13.70
C ASN A 292 17.41 28.89 -12.50
N SER A 293 18.52 28.16 -12.39
CA SER A 293 19.45 28.28 -11.27
C SER A 293 18.79 28.04 -9.90
N ALA A 294 17.81 27.15 -9.83
CA ALA A 294 17.11 26.81 -8.59
C ALA A 294 17.64 25.52 -7.95
N TRP A 295 17.65 25.49 -6.62
CA TRP A 295 17.93 24.32 -5.80
C TRP A 295 16.64 23.82 -5.18
N TYR A 296 16.24 22.60 -5.53
CA TYR A 296 15.00 21.95 -5.11
C TYR A 296 15.24 20.93 -4.01
N LEU A 297 14.26 20.80 -3.12
CA LEU A 297 14.16 19.68 -2.17
C LEU A 297 13.53 18.47 -2.89
N TYR A 298 14.39 17.70 -3.56
CA TYR A 298 14.01 16.56 -4.39
C TYR A 298 15.08 15.48 -4.31
N ASN A 299 14.70 14.25 -3.99
CA ASN A 299 15.60 13.11 -4.01
C ASN A 299 14.99 11.89 -4.71
N LYS A 300 15.41 11.65 -5.95
CA LYS A 300 14.94 10.48 -6.72
C LYS A 300 15.48 9.15 -6.22
N TYR A 301 16.60 9.15 -5.49
CA TYR A 301 17.22 7.92 -5.01
C TYR A 301 16.51 7.38 -3.76
N GLU A 302 15.78 8.25 -3.07
CA GLU A 302 14.99 7.93 -1.86
C GLU A 302 13.49 8.11 -2.08
N ASN A 303 13.07 8.29 -3.33
CA ASN A 303 11.67 8.37 -3.70
C ASN A 303 10.86 9.47 -2.99
N TRP A 304 11.37 10.69 -2.87
CA TRP A 304 10.59 11.80 -2.31
C TRP A 304 10.88 13.15 -2.97
N TYR A 305 9.91 14.05 -2.89
CA TYR A 305 10.10 15.47 -3.14
C TYR A 305 9.18 16.32 -2.27
N ILE A 306 9.63 17.54 -1.96
CA ILE A 306 8.85 18.51 -1.19
C ILE A 306 8.17 19.50 -2.15
N TYR A 307 6.87 19.67 -1.95
CA TYR A 307 6.04 20.66 -2.62
C TYR A 307 5.67 21.73 -1.59
N ASN A 308 5.92 22.99 -1.94
CA ASN A 308 5.47 24.12 -1.14
C ASN A 308 4.00 24.37 -1.50
N HIS A 309 3.08 23.91 -0.65
CA HIS A 309 1.65 24.12 -0.86
C HIS A 309 1.28 25.58 -0.58
N TRP A 310 0.05 25.97 -0.89
CA TRP A 310 -0.44 27.31 -0.59
C TRP A 310 -0.38 27.63 0.91
N HIS A 311 0.53 28.53 1.29
CA HIS A 311 0.58 29.12 2.62
C HIS A 311 -0.53 30.18 2.78
N TRP A 312 -1.19 30.22 3.94
CA TRP A 312 -2.34 31.10 4.15
C TRP A 312 -1.99 32.60 4.20
N ALA A 313 -0.72 32.94 4.42
CA ALA A 313 -0.18 34.29 4.33
C ALA A 313 1.00 34.31 3.35
N PRO A 314 0.89 34.82 2.11
CA PRO A 314 1.93 34.63 1.09
C PRO A 314 3.29 35.18 1.55
N THR A 315 4.14 34.29 2.02
CA THR A 315 5.45 34.57 2.62
C THR A 315 6.58 34.01 1.78
N TYR A 316 6.31 32.97 0.97
CA TYR A 316 7.32 32.27 0.20
C TYR A 316 7.18 32.56 -1.29
N THR A 317 8.32 32.70 -1.96
CA THR A 317 8.36 33.06 -3.39
C THR A 317 8.04 31.87 -4.30
N ASP A 318 7.95 30.67 -3.74
CA ASP A 318 7.75 29.39 -4.41
C ASP A 318 6.42 28.70 -4.04
N ASP A 319 5.43 29.47 -3.56
CA ASP A 319 4.09 28.97 -3.25
C ASP A 319 3.46 28.21 -4.43
N ASN A 320 2.83 27.08 -4.14
CA ASN A 320 2.20 26.18 -5.11
C ASN A 320 3.16 25.69 -6.21
N THR A 321 4.40 25.36 -5.82
CA THR A 321 5.42 24.78 -6.70
C THR A 321 6.29 23.76 -5.95
N PHE A 322 7.20 23.07 -6.67
CA PHE A 322 8.27 22.34 -6.00
C PHE A 322 9.09 23.29 -5.15
N ALA A 323 9.33 22.92 -3.89
CA ALA A 323 10.05 23.75 -2.93
C ALA A 323 11.46 24.04 -3.44
N HIS A 324 11.80 25.33 -3.59
CA HIS A 324 13.09 25.74 -4.15
C HIS A 324 13.60 27.09 -3.67
N ARG A 325 14.92 27.29 -3.80
CA ARG A 325 15.57 28.59 -3.67
C ARG A 325 16.43 28.87 -4.89
N THR A 326 16.51 30.13 -5.31
CA THR A 326 17.35 30.58 -6.45
C THR A 326 18.59 31.34 -6.01
N ALA A 327 18.68 31.71 -4.74
CA ALA A 327 19.82 32.46 -4.22
C ALA A 327 21.08 31.59 -4.09
N ASN A 328 20.95 30.42 -3.45
CA ASN A 328 22.01 29.43 -3.27
C ASN A 328 21.45 28.12 -2.69
N ALA A 329 22.31 27.10 -2.58
CA ALA A 329 21.99 25.78 -2.01
C ALA A 329 21.77 25.78 -0.48
N SER A 330 22.15 26.86 0.21
CA SER A 330 22.08 26.98 1.66
C SER A 330 20.88 27.83 2.06
N TRP A 331 19.79 27.15 2.39
CA TRP A 331 18.52 27.76 2.76
C TRP A 331 18.56 28.43 4.14
N GLY A 332 19.51 28.05 5.00
CA GLY A 332 19.63 28.58 6.37
C GLY A 332 18.31 28.42 7.12
N THR A 333 17.83 29.50 7.74
CA THR A 333 16.52 29.56 8.43
C THR A 333 15.41 30.14 7.55
N SER A 334 15.60 30.27 6.24
CA SER A 334 14.58 30.88 5.36
C SER A 334 13.29 30.05 5.30
N ASP A 335 13.40 28.74 5.54
CA ASP A 335 12.28 27.82 5.57
C ASP A 335 12.66 26.54 6.30
N GLN A 336 12.54 26.58 7.62
CA GLN A 336 12.92 25.47 8.49
C GLN A 336 11.94 24.31 8.38
N ALA A 337 10.67 24.56 8.06
CA ALA A 337 9.64 23.53 7.96
C ALA A 337 9.88 22.60 6.76
N LEU A 338 10.16 23.15 5.58
CA LEU A 338 10.43 22.33 4.40
C LEU A 338 11.79 21.61 4.49
N ILE A 339 12.80 22.22 5.13
CA ILE A 339 14.08 21.55 5.43
C ILE A 339 13.89 20.38 6.41
N SER A 340 13.11 20.59 7.46
CA SER A 340 12.70 19.52 8.39
C SER A 340 12.01 18.38 7.65
N LEU A 341 11.01 18.66 6.81
CA LEU A 341 10.34 17.64 5.99
C LEU A 341 11.32 16.87 5.10
N ALA A 342 12.22 17.55 4.40
CA ALA A 342 13.21 16.89 3.54
C ALA A 342 14.15 15.96 4.34
N ASN A 343 14.64 16.43 5.49
CA ASN A 343 15.49 15.63 6.37
C ASN A 343 14.75 14.43 6.97
N ASN A 344 13.47 14.61 7.31
CA ASN A 344 12.67 13.58 7.93
C ASN A 344 12.28 12.51 6.91
N PHE A 345 11.86 12.89 5.70
CA PHE A 345 11.62 11.90 4.64
C PHE A 345 12.88 11.17 4.18
N HIS A 346 14.06 11.82 4.19
CA HIS A 346 15.34 11.13 4.04
C HIS A 346 15.52 10.03 5.10
N SER A 347 15.33 10.39 6.37
CA SER A 347 15.52 9.49 7.53
C SER A 347 14.50 8.34 7.54
N ILE A 348 13.23 8.64 7.25
CA ILE A 348 12.13 7.66 7.17
C ILE A 348 12.38 6.64 6.07
N GLN A 349 12.84 7.09 4.89
CA GLN A 349 13.13 6.19 3.77
C GLN A 349 14.30 5.26 4.10
N GLN A 350 15.34 5.78 4.76
CA GLN A 350 16.46 4.97 5.25
C GLN A 350 16.02 3.97 6.32
N PHE A 351 15.16 4.38 7.26
CA PHE A 351 14.59 3.48 8.26
C PHE A 351 13.76 2.37 7.59
N CYS A 352 12.80 2.71 6.72
CA CYS A 352 11.97 1.72 6.04
C CYS A 352 12.81 0.72 5.24
N GLN A 353 13.74 1.21 4.41
CA GLN A 353 14.55 0.34 3.56
C GLN A 353 15.59 -0.45 4.34
N GLY A 354 16.33 0.21 5.24
CA GLY A 354 17.48 -0.37 5.94
C GLY A 354 17.11 -1.21 7.15
N VAL A 355 16.01 -0.88 7.84
CA VAL A 355 15.59 -1.54 9.08
C VAL A 355 14.42 -2.49 8.86
N LEU A 356 13.38 -2.04 8.16
CA LEU A 356 12.16 -2.83 7.94
C LEU A 356 12.23 -3.69 6.68
N GLY A 357 13.18 -3.41 5.77
CA GLY A 357 13.26 -4.09 4.47
C GLY A 357 12.10 -3.72 3.54
N TRP A 358 11.50 -2.54 3.73
CA TRP A 358 10.30 -2.07 3.05
C TRP A 358 10.65 -0.89 2.13
N ASN A 359 10.32 -0.99 0.83
CA ASN A 359 10.73 -0.01 -0.18
C ASN A 359 9.68 1.11 -0.36
N SER A 360 9.93 2.28 0.24
CA SER A 360 8.96 3.39 0.34
C SER A 360 7.68 2.99 1.06
N PHE A 361 6.63 3.81 1.05
CA PHE A 361 5.40 3.54 1.81
C PHE A 361 4.56 2.40 1.22
N ASP A 362 4.78 1.99 -0.03
CA ASP A 362 3.98 0.97 -0.72
C ASP A 362 4.73 -0.35 -1.00
N ASN A 363 5.97 -0.47 -0.54
CA ASN A 363 6.90 -1.56 -0.87
C ASN A 363 7.27 -1.71 -2.36
N LEU A 364 6.86 -0.78 -3.21
CA LEU A 364 7.10 -0.80 -4.65
C LEU A 364 7.95 0.40 -5.10
N GLY A 365 8.43 1.20 -4.16
CA GLY A 365 9.26 2.37 -4.44
C GLY A 365 8.46 3.55 -4.98
N ARG A 366 7.18 3.68 -4.63
CA ARG A 366 6.39 4.86 -5.02
C ARG A 366 6.98 6.12 -4.41
N VAL A 367 6.87 7.20 -5.18
CA VAL A 367 7.31 8.54 -4.77
C VAL A 367 6.40 9.06 -3.67
N ALA A 368 6.99 9.44 -2.54
CA ALA A 368 6.35 10.24 -1.53
C ALA A 368 6.26 11.69 -2.02
N VAL A 369 5.04 12.14 -2.28
CA VAL A 369 4.76 13.55 -2.56
C VAL A 369 4.43 14.23 -1.25
N VAL A 370 5.29 15.13 -0.83
CA VAL A 370 5.25 15.73 0.51
C VAL A 370 4.87 17.20 0.40
N ASN A 371 3.69 17.57 0.88
CA ASN A 371 3.18 18.94 0.82
C ASN A 371 3.36 19.61 2.18
N GLY A 372 4.29 20.56 2.25
CA GLY A 372 4.42 21.44 3.41
C GLY A 372 3.59 22.70 3.26
N HIS A 373 3.43 23.46 4.34
CA HIS A 373 2.64 24.70 4.38
C HIS A 373 1.17 24.51 3.95
N TYR A 374 0.60 23.32 4.20
CA TYR A 374 -0.76 23.02 3.77
C TYR A 374 -1.79 23.88 4.52
N SER A 375 -2.79 24.36 3.78
CA SER A 375 -3.93 25.12 4.28
C SER A 375 -5.19 24.73 3.51
N GLU A 376 -6.27 24.40 4.23
CA GLU A 376 -7.56 24.00 3.63
C GLU A 376 -8.49 25.20 3.38
N THR A 377 -8.38 26.28 4.17
CA THR A 377 -9.33 27.42 4.14
C THR A 377 -8.65 28.80 4.20
N GLY A 378 -7.38 28.90 3.80
CA GLY A 378 -6.64 30.16 3.92
C GLY A 378 -6.41 30.58 5.37
N SER A 379 -6.30 29.60 6.26
CA SER A 379 -5.92 29.75 7.67
C SER A 379 -4.87 28.70 8.06
N ALA A 380 -4.20 28.92 9.19
CA ALA A 380 -3.36 27.91 9.83
C ALA A 380 -4.09 26.57 9.94
N PHE A 381 -3.44 25.49 9.51
CA PHE A 381 -3.94 24.13 9.61
C PHE A 381 -3.20 23.40 10.73
N LEU A 382 -3.93 22.96 11.75
CA LEU A 382 -3.39 22.36 12.97
C LEU A 382 -3.38 20.83 12.87
N ASN A 383 -3.06 20.29 11.69
CA ASN A 383 -3.00 18.85 11.49
C ASN A 383 -1.98 18.46 10.41
N ALA A 384 -1.64 17.19 10.39
CA ALA A 384 -0.99 16.51 9.28
C ALA A 384 -1.88 15.33 8.84
N PHE A 385 -1.74 14.88 7.59
CA PHE A 385 -2.43 13.67 7.13
C PHE A 385 -1.80 13.05 5.88
N TYR A 386 -1.89 11.73 5.77
CA TYR A 386 -1.79 11.00 4.52
C TYR A 386 -3.17 10.87 3.85
N SER A 387 -3.28 11.27 2.58
CA SER A 387 -4.59 11.38 1.90
C SER A 387 -5.23 10.04 1.50
N GLY A 388 -4.48 8.93 1.49
CA GLY A 388 -5.01 7.65 1.03
C GLY A 388 -5.59 7.73 -0.39
N ASP A 389 -6.76 7.14 -0.63
CA ASP A 389 -7.43 7.23 -1.94
C ASP A 389 -8.19 8.54 -2.16
N PHE A 390 -8.18 9.47 -1.20
CA PHE A 390 -8.79 10.78 -1.38
C PHE A 390 -8.05 11.58 -2.45
N ALA A 391 -8.77 11.96 -3.50
CA ALA A 391 -8.33 12.96 -4.47
C ALA A 391 -8.96 14.30 -4.08
N ASP A 392 -8.12 15.28 -3.72
CA ASP A 392 -8.58 16.63 -3.45
C ASP A 392 -9.20 17.24 -4.74
N PRO A 393 -10.49 17.60 -4.72
CA PRO A 393 -11.19 18.11 -5.89
C PRO A 393 -10.76 19.52 -6.30
N THR A 394 -9.98 20.23 -5.49
CA THR A 394 -9.59 21.63 -5.75
C THR A 394 -8.33 21.78 -6.60
N ASN A 395 -7.46 20.74 -6.68
CA ASN A 395 -6.11 20.87 -7.25
C ASN A 395 -5.63 19.72 -8.16
N ASN A 396 -6.52 18.95 -8.77
CA ASN A 396 -6.13 17.84 -9.68
C ASN A 396 -5.07 16.91 -9.04
N VAL A 397 -5.22 16.69 -7.73
CA VAL A 397 -4.24 16.04 -6.86
C VAL A 397 -4.19 14.55 -7.16
N THR A 398 -2.98 14.00 -7.23
CA THR A 398 -2.80 12.54 -7.31
C THR A 398 -3.12 11.96 -5.93
N PRO A 399 -3.99 10.95 -5.77
CA PRO A 399 -4.22 10.35 -4.46
C PRO A 399 -2.92 9.77 -3.87
N ARG A 400 -2.88 9.62 -2.54
CA ARG A 400 -1.79 9.03 -1.76
C ARG A 400 -0.58 9.96 -1.62
N MET A 401 -0.84 11.13 -1.05
CA MET A 401 0.14 12.19 -0.78
C MET A 401 0.14 12.54 0.71
N PHE A 402 1.19 13.21 1.17
CA PHE A 402 1.36 13.62 2.57
C PHE A 402 1.17 15.13 2.69
N TYR A 403 0.47 15.59 3.72
CA TYR A 403 0.14 17.00 3.94
C TYR A 403 0.47 17.40 5.37
N PHE A 404 1.14 18.55 5.51
CA PHE A 404 1.61 19.05 6.79
C PHE A 404 1.28 20.53 6.92
N GLY A 405 0.50 20.88 7.94
CA GLY A 405 0.15 22.25 8.26
C GLY A 405 1.18 22.95 9.16
N ASP A 406 1.16 24.28 9.15
CA ASP A 406 2.07 25.12 9.93
C ASP A 406 1.72 25.24 11.41
N GLY A 407 0.56 24.72 11.82
CA GLY A 407 0.02 25.03 13.13
C GLY A 407 -0.32 26.52 13.28
N ASP A 408 -0.75 26.91 14.47
CA ASP A 408 -1.12 28.29 14.80
C ASP A 408 -0.07 29.05 15.61
N GLY A 409 1.04 28.39 15.97
CA GLY A 409 2.07 28.92 16.85
C GLY A 409 1.63 29.13 18.31
N VAL A 410 0.44 28.64 18.68
CA VAL A 410 -0.15 28.79 20.03
C VAL A 410 -0.40 27.43 20.66
N LEU A 411 -0.97 26.50 19.91
CA LEU A 411 -1.13 25.10 20.26
C LEU A 411 0.01 24.28 19.68
N TYR A 412 0.28 24.49 18.40
CA TYR A 412 1.30 23.75 17.66
C TYR A 412 2.14 24.68 16.78
N ASN A 413 3.45 24.40 16.75
CA ASN A 413 4.35 24.79 15.66
C ASN A 413 4.05 23.93 14.40
N PRO A 414 4.77 24.14 13.27
CA PRO A 414 4.56 23.30 12.09
C PRO A 414 4.64 21.81 12.42
N LEU A 415 3.63 21.05 11.98
CA LEU A 415 3.45 19.64 12.31
C LEU A 415 4.33 18.74 11.43
N VAL A 416 5.64 19.01 11.43
CA VAL A 416 6.61 18.35 10.54
C VAL A 416 7.68 17.59 11.31
N SER A 417 7.52 17.40 12.63
CA SER A 417 8.44 16.63 13.47
C SER A 417 8.59 15.20 12.95
N LEU A 418 9.72 14.57 13.27
CA LEU A 418 10.06 13.25 12.74
C LEU A 418 9.01 12.19 13.07
N ASP A 419 8.50 12.17 14.28
CA ASP A 419 7.46 11.25 14.73
C ASP A 419 6.12 11.47 13.99
N ILE A 420 5.67 12.71 13.80
CA ILE A 420 4.46 13.07 13.04
C ILE A 420 4.64 12.67 11.57
N THR A 421 5.77 13.02 10.95
CA THR A 421 6.03 12.69 9.54
C THR A 421 6.12 11.18 9.31
N ALA A 422 6.74 10.44 10.23
CA ALA A 422 6.79 8.98 10.20
C ALA A 422 5.44 8.33 10.53
N HIS A 423 4.61 8.95 11.38
CA HIS A 423 3.22 8.55 11.63
C HIS A 423 2.40 8.63 10.34
N GLU A 424 2.48 9.76 9.60
CA GLU A 424 1.79 9.89 8.32
C GLU A 424 2.30 8.89 7.28
N PHE A 425 3.62 8.64 7.24
CA PHE A 425 4.20 7.59 6.41
C PHE A 425 3.68 6.20 6.77
N GLY A 426 3.48 5.96 8.07
CA GLY A 426 2.90 4.74 8.63
C GLY A 426 1.50 4.43 8.11
N HIS A 427 0.63 5.44 7.95
CA HIS A 427 -0.66 5.27 7.27
C HIS A 427 -0.49 4.80 5.82
N GLY A 428 0.53 5.30 5.13
CA GLY A 428 0.90 4.85 3.78
C GLY A 428 1.24 3.36 3.73
N ILE A 429 2.02 2.86 4.70
CA ILE A 429 2.36 1.44 4.86
C ILE A 429 1.11 0.62 5.15
N THR A 430 0.27 1.04 6.09
CA THR A 430 -0.97 0.34 6.44
C THR A 430 -1.92 0.27 5.25
N HIS A 431 -2.10 1.35 4.49
CA HIS A 431 -2.95 1.39 3.30
C HIS A 431 -2.49 0.38 2.23
N HIS A 432 -1.19 0.25 1.96
CA HIS A 432 -0.67 -0.68 0.95
C HIS A 432 -0.43 -2.10 1.45
N SER A 433 -0.88 -2.42 2.67
CA SER A 433 -0.69 -3.74 3.26
C SER A 433 -1.99 -4.30 3.85
N SER A 434 -2.20 -4.24 5.17
CA SER A 434 -3.43 -4.73 5.82
C SER A 434 -4.68 -3.97 5.38
N ASN A 435 -4.51 -2.71 4.96
CA ASN A 435 -5.56 -1.77 4.61
C ASN A 435 -6.65 -1.67 5.68
N LEU A 436 -6.23 -1.58 6.96
CA LEU A 436 -7.11 -1.42 8.11
C LEU A 436 -8.10 -0.27 7.90
N VAL A 437 -9.40 -0.59 7.94
CA VAL A 437 -10.47 0.40 7.83
C VAL A 437 -10.31 1.41 8.95
N TYR A 438 -10.30 2.69 8.59
CA TYR A 438 -10.10 3.80 9.50
C TYR A 438 -11.36 4.14 10.33
N ALA A 439 -11.84 3.15 11.08
CA ALA A 439 -12.97 3.26 12.00
C ALA A 439 -12.89 2.21 13.12
N ASN A 440 -13.39 2.56 14.30
CA ASN A 440 -13.48 1.69 15.47
C ASN A 440 -12.13 1.01 15.79
N GLU A 441 -12.14 -0.30 16.11
CA GLU A 441 -10.92 -1.03 16.47
C GLU A 441 -9.90 -1.10 15.32
N SER A 442 -10.33 -1.36 14.08
CA SER A 442 -9.38 -1.40 12.95
C SER A 442 -8.73 -0.04 12.73
N GLY A 443 -9.47 1.05 12.94
CA GLY A 443 -8.93 2.40 12.86
C GLY A 443 -7.99 2.73 14.03
N ALA A 444 -8.33 2.27 15.24
CA ALA A 444 -7.45 2.43 16.40
C ALA A 444 -6.13 1.65 16.27
N LEU A 445 -6.16 0.47 15.63
CA LEU A 445 -4.95 -0.26 15.26
C LEU A 445 -4.17 0.47 14.15
N ASN A 446 -4.87 1.06 13.17
CA ASN A 446 -4.24 1.87 12.11
C ASN A 446 -3.44 3.04 12.73
N GLU A 447 -4.08 3.82 13.60
CA GLU A 447 -3.45 4.88 14.40
C GLU A 447 -2.26 4.37 15.21
N SER A 448 -2.43 3.26 15.93
CA SER A 448 -1.37 2.70 16.76
C SER A 448 -0.16 2.24 15.94
N PHE A 449 -0.36 1.62 14.76
CA PHE A 449 0.77 1.29 13.89
C PHE A 449 1.50 2.53 13.39
N SER A 450 0.79 3.62 13.08
CA SER A 450 1.40 4.89 12.72
C SER A 450 2.25 5.48 13.86
N ASP A 451 1.74 5.49 15.11
CA ASP A 451 2.52 5.88 16.29
C ASP A 451 3.76 4.98 16.50
N ILE A 452 3.62 3.66 16.31
CA ILE A 452 4.74 2.72 16.40
C ILE A 452 5.83 3.04 15.38
N TYR A 453 5.47 3.35 14.13
CA TYR A 453 6.44 3.75 13.11
C TYR A 453 7.09 5.09 13.44
N GLY A 454 6.32 6.04 13.99
CA GLY A 454 6.80 7.32 14.51
C GLY A 454 7.91 7.13 15.55
N ALA A 455 7.56 6.52 16.68
CA ALA A 455 8.50 6.29 17.78
C ALA A 455 9.70 5.43 17.35
N ALA A 456 9.49 4.38 16.55
CA ALA A 456 10.60 3.55 16.06
C ALA A 456 11.58 4.33 15.17
N CYS A 457 11.07 5.21 14.31
CA CYS A 457 11.91 6.05 13.45
C CYS A 457 12.70 7.07 14.28
N GLU A 458 12.08 7.66 15.32
CA GLU A 458 12.81 8.54 16.23
C GLU A 458 13.93 7.82 16.97
N PHE A 459 13.65 6.67 17.60
CA PHE A 459 14.69 5.87 18.29
C PHE A 459 15.82 5.43 17.35
N GLN A 460 15.54 5.29 16.06
CA GLN A 460 16.56 4.95 15.06
C GLN A 460 17.46 6.14 14.70
N VAL A 461 16.92 7.35 14.68
CA VAL A 461 17.55 8.53 14.04
C VAL A 461 18.07 9.53 15.07
N GLN A 462 17.33 9.72 16.14
CA GLN A 462 17.61 10.72 17.15
C GLN A 462 18.32 10.12 18.37
N PRO A 463 19.09 10.93 19.12
CA PRO A 463 19.67 10.48 20.38
C PRO A 463 18.58 10.16 21.42
N ASP A 464 18.89 9.25 22.35
CA ASP A 464 17.96 8.83 23.40
C ASP A 464 17.56 10.00 24.32
N GLY A 465 16.24 10.25 24.43
CA GLY A 465 15.60 11.27 25.26
C GLY A 465 14.83 10.73 26.44
N ARG A 466 14.75 9.41 26.63
CA ARG A 466 13.85 8.76 27.61
C ARG A 466 14.02 9.26 29.06
N SER A 467 15.20 9.75 29.41
CA SER A 467 15.48 10.32 30.74
C SER A 467 14.72 11.63 31.05
N SER A 468 14.19 12.30 30.03
CA SER A 468 13.48 13.58 30.18
C SER A 468 12.03 13.42 30.66
N TYR A 469 11.48 12.20 30.58
CA TYR A 469 10.10 11.91 30.98
C TYR A 469 9.82 12.34 32.43
N PRO A 470 8.70 13.02 32.73
CA PRO A 470 7.52 13.24 31.86
C PRO A 470 7.58 14.50 30.98
N GLY A 471 8.74 15.17 30.88
CA GLY A 471 8.98 16.19 29.87
C GLY A 471 9.54 15.58 28.58
N SER A 472 9.83 16.45 27.62
CA SER A 472 10.51 16.12 26.36
C SER A 472 11.79 16.96 26.22
N GLN A 473 12.62 16.60 25.24
CA GLN A 473 13.76 17.41 24.83
C GLN A 473 13.79 17.46 23.30
N ALA A 474 13.83 18.66 22.74
CA ALA A 474 13.89 18.90 21.30
C ALA A 474 14.84 17.96 20.55
N GLY A 475 14.34 17.25 19.53
CA GLY A 475 15.11 16.35 18.68
C GLY A 475 15.73 15.17 19.43
N ARG A 476 15.00 14.58 20.36
CA ARG A 476 15.39 13.38 21.12
C ARG A 476 14.28 12.36 21.11
N ALA A 477 14.65 11.10 20.88
CA ALA A 477 13.69 10.00 20.85
C ALA A 477 13.10 9.73 22.23
N ASP A 478 11.78 9.67 22.31
CA ASP A 478 11.07 9.28 23.52
C ASP A 478 9.79 8.48 23.21
N TRP A 479 8.83 8.47 24.14
CA TRP A 479 7.59 7.67 24.03
C TRP A 479 6.34 8.57 23.96
N LEU A 480 6.55 9.85 23.72
CA LEU A 480 5.53 10.85 23.46
C LEU A 480 5.35 10.98 21.95
N MET A 481 4.17 11.45 21.53
CA MET A 481 3.90 11.75 20.13
C MET A 481 3.50 13.22 19.99
N GLY A 482 4.22 13.95 19.16
CA GLY A 482 4.01 15.35 18.77
C GLY A 482 4.57 16.36 19.77
N GLU A 483 5.43 15.94 20.70
CA GLU A 483 6.08 16.79 21.70
C GLU A 483 6.96 17.88 21.07
N ASP A 484 7.68 17.58 19.99
CA ASP A 484 8.53 18.55 19.29
C ASP A 484 7.73 19.64 18.54
N ALA A 485 6.44 19.39 18.25
CA ALA A 485 5.52 20.38 17.67
C ALA A 485 4.67 21.11 18.72
N THR A 486 4.58 20.60 19.95
CA THR A 486 3.72 21.12 21.02
C THR A 486 4.35 22.34 21.69
N VAL A 487 3.61 23.47 21.76
CA VAL A 487 4.16 24.73 22.32
C VAL A 487 3.52 25.19 23.63
N HIS A 488 2.38 24.63 24.01
CA HIS A 488 1.68 25.02 25.22
C HIS A 488 2.24 24.32 26.48
N SER A 489 2.07 24.92 27.66
CA SER A 489 2.66 24.39 28.91
C SER A 489 1.76 23.42 29.70
N TRP A 490 0.52 23.21 29.29
CA TRP A 490 -0.45 22.37 30.01
C TRP A 490 -0.51 20.91 29.55
N ALA A 491 0.25 20.56 28.52
CA ALA A 491 0.54 19.19 28.10
C ALA A 491 1.88 19.17 27.35
N THR A 492 2.58 18.03 27.44
CA THR A 492 3.86 17.80 26.77
C THR A 492 3.66 17.31 25.33
N ALA A 493 2.61 16.53 25.08
CA ALA A 493 2.43 15.82 23.82
C ALA A 493 0.95 15.56 23.49
N GLY A 494 0.68 15.10 22.27
CA GLY A 494 -0.65 14.67 21.83
C GLY A 494 -1.03 13.28 22.35
N ARG A 495 -0.07 12.36 22.44
CA ARG A 495 -0.23 10.99 22.96
C ARG A 495 1.00 10.57 23.76
N ASP A 496 0.82 9.59 24.65
CA ASP A 496 1.86 9.03 25.51
C ASP A 496 1.79 7.51 25.43
N MET A 497 2.70 6.89 24.68
CA MET A 497 2.71 5.44 24.46
C MET A 497 3.11 4.68 25.74
N ARG A 498 3.88 5.32 26.63
CA ARG A 498 4.33 4.77 27.91
C ARG A 498 3.22 4.76 28.95
N ASN A 499 2.42 5.82 28.98
CA ASN A 499 1.31 6.00 29.91
C ASN A 499 0.11 6.68 29.22
N PRO A 500 -0.68 5.93 28.44
CA PRO A 500 -1.80 6.50 27.65
C PRO A 500 -2.81 7.29 28.48
N GLY A 501 -3.00 6.92 29.75
CA GLY A 501 -3.92 7.59 30.68
C GLY A 501 -3.33 8.78 31.43
N SER A 502 -2.13 9.24 31.08
CA SER A 502 -1.39 10.27 31.82
C SER A 502 -2.14 11.60 31.89
N THR A 503 -2.16 12.19 33.08
CA THR A 503 -2.66 13.56 33.32
C THR A 503 -1.52 14.57 33.45
N THR A 504 -0.27 14.12 33.31
CA THR A 504 0.93 14.97 33.39
C THR A 504 1.46 15.32 32.01
N THR A 505 1.49 14.37 31.09
CA THR A 505 1.99 14.53 29.72
C THR A 505 0.89 14.95 28.75
N LEU A 506 -0.37 14.62 29.04
CA LEU A 506 -1.52 14.88 28.16
C LEU A 506 -2.49 15.90 28.73
N ALA A 507 -3.16 16.58 27.81
CA ALA A 507 -4.21 17.54 28.13
C ALA A 507 -5.35 16.86 28.91
N SER A 508 -6.00 17.61 29.80
CA SER A 508 -7.23 17.15 30.44
C SER A 508 -8.31 16.84 29.37
N GLY A 509 -8.79 15.59 29.34
CA GLY A 509 -9.76 15.11 28.36
C GLY A 509 -9.16 14.39 27.15
N SER A 510 -7.83 14.44 26.98
CA SER A 510 -7.08 13.74 25.92
C SER A 510 -6.47 12.41 26.37
N GLN A 511 -6.74 11.99 27.62
CA GLN A 511 -6.32 10.67 28.11
C GLN A 511 -6.87 9.55 27.22
N GLN A 512 -6.02 8.56 26.98
CA GLN A 512 -6.31 7.35 26.21
C GLN A 512 -6.37 6.13 27.14
N PRO A 513 -7.15 5.09 26.78
CA PRO A 513 -7.08 3.80 27.46
C PRO A 513 -5.72 3.14 27.26
N SER A 514 -5.12 2.64 28.34
CA SER A 514 -3.96 1.74 28.27
C SER A 514 -4.37 0.26 28.21
N ARG A 515 -5.68 -0.03 28.32
CA ARG A 515 -6.25 -1.38 28.38
C ARG A 515 -7.48 -1.49 27.48
N TYR A 516 -7.66 -2.65 26.84
CA TYR A 516 -8.85 -2.95 26.04
C TYR A 516 -10.12 -2.92 26.90
N HIS A 517 -11.10 -2.06 26.53
CA HIS A 517 -12.28 -1.71 27.35
C HIS A 517 -11.95 -1.20 28.77
N GLY A 518 -10.77 -0.60 28.95
CA GLY A 518 -10.29 -0.06 30.23
C GLY A 518 -10.77 1.36 30.54
N VAL A 519 -10.09 2.00 31.49
CA VAL A 519 -10.34 3.40 31.83
C VAL A 519 -10.06 4.28 30.60
N TYR A 520 -10.90 5.29 30.38
CA TYR A 520 -10.87 6.18 29.19
C TYR A 520 -11.24 5.54 27.83
N TRP A 521 -11.67 4.27 27.80
CA TRP A 521 -12.14 3.64 26.57
C TRP A 521 -13.32 4.40 25.94
N TYR A 522 -13.23 4.64 24.63
CA TYR A 522 -14.23 5.40 23.89
C TYR A 522 -15.19 4.49 23.12
N THR A 523 -16.50 4.73 23.26
CA THR A 523 -17.56 3.94 22.61
C THR A 523 -18.52 4.79 21.74
N GLY A 524 -18.23 6.08 21.59
CA GLY A 524 -19.03 7.00 20.77
C GLY A 524 -18.72 6.90 19.27
N THR A 525 -19.32 7.78 18.48
CA THR A 525 -19.15 7.81 17.01
C THR A 525 -18.20 8.92 16.53
N GLY A 526 -17.79 9.83 17.41
CA GLY A 526 -16.81 10.87 17.08
C GLY A 526 -15.45 10.24 16.82
N ASP A 527 -14.57 10.97 16.13
CA ASP A 527 -13.21 10.49 15.83
C ASP A 527 -13.23 9.09 15.18
N ASN A 528 -14.15 8.89 14.22
CA ASN A 528 -14.36 7.61 13.54
C ASN A 528 -14.58 6.40 14.47
N GLY A 529 -15.17 6.60 15.66
CA GLY A 529 -15.26 5.56 16.69
C GLY A 529 -14.10 5.58 17.69
N GLY A 530 -13.46 6.74 17.86
CA GLY A 530 -12.35 6.97 18.78
C GLY A 530 -11.04 6.35 18.32
N VAL A 531 -10.68 6.44 17.04
CA VAL A 531 -9.45 5.83 16.52
C VAL A 531 -8.20 6.38 17.21
N HIS A 532 -8.11 7.70 17.40
CA HIS A 532 -6.98 8.32 18.10
C HIS A 532 -7.07 8.15 19.61
N ARG A 533 -8.24 7.85 20.18
CA ARG A 533 -8.36 7.52 21.62
C ARG A 533 -7.95 6.09 21.87
N ASN A 534 -8.62 5.16 21.21
CA ASN A 534 -8.49 3.74 21.47
C ASN A 534 -7.17 3.17 20.93
N SER A 535 -6.30 3.90 20.21
CA SER A 535 -4.95 3.43 19.85
C SER A 535 -4.06 3.12 21.06
N GLY A 536 -4.32 3.76 22.21
CA GLY A 536 -3.55 3.65 23.45
C GLY A 536 -3.16 2.24 23.94
N PRO A 537 -4.03 1.21 23.91
CA PRO A 537 -3.64 -0.12 24.39
C PRO A 537 -2.57 -0.78 23.52
N GLN A 538 -2.63 -0.65 22.18
CA GLN A 538 -1.58 -1.22 21.34
C GLN A 538 -0.30 -0.37 21.39
N ASN A 539 -0.39 0.95 21.59
CA ASN A 539 0.77 1.78 21.90
C ASN A 539 1.47 1.30 23.18
N PHE A 540 0.70 0.99 24.22
CA PHE A 540 1.23 0.45 25.46
C PHE A 540 1.82 -0.96 25.30
N VAL A 541 1.23 -1.82 24.45
CA VAL A 541 1.82 -3.11 24.06
C VAL A 541 3.21 -2.90 23.44
N TYR A 542 3.35 -1.95 22.52
CA TYR A 542 4.63 -1.68 21.87
C TYR A 542 5.66 -1.12 22.86
N TYR A 543 5.28 -0.18 23.73
CA TYR A 543 6.14 0.31 24.81
C TYR A 543 6.63 -0.83 25.72
N LEU A 544 5.71 -1.66 26.23
CA LEU A 544 6.05 -2.78 27.11
C LEU A 544 6.95 -3.80 26.42
N LEU A 545 6.69 -4.10 25.15
CA LEU A 545 7.53 -5.03 24.39
C LEU A 545 8.93 -4.44 24.15
N SER A 546 9.03 -3.13 24.02
CA SER A 546 10.29 -2.42 23.79
C SER A 546 11.16 -2.34 25.05
N GLU A 547 10.57 -1.90 26.16
CA GLU A 547 11.28 -1.59 27.41
C GLU A 547 11.24 -2.72 28.44
N GLY A 548 10.22 -3.57 28.38
CA GLY A 548 9.85 -4.46 29.47
C GLY A 548 9.24 -3.70 30.65
N GLY A 549 8.95 -4.43 31.71
CA GLY A 549 8.45 -3.84 32.95
C GLY A 549 7.59 -4.80 33.74
N SER A 550 7.22 -4.36 34.95
CA SER A 550 6.24 -5.06 35.78
C SER A 550 5.40 -4.07 36.56
N GLY A 551 4.16 -4.42 36.85
CA GLY A 551 3.24 -3.54 37.56
C GLY A 551 1.78 -3.93 37.40
N LEU A 552 0.90 -2.94 37.55
CA LEU A 552 -0.53 -3.06 37.31
C LEU A 552 -0.93 -2.12 36.18
N ASN A 553 -1.73 -2.60 35.22
CA ASN A 553 -2.39 -1.80 34.19
C ASN A 553 -3.90 -1.92 34.38
N ASP A 554 -4.55 -0.87 34.87
CA ASP A 554 -5.97 -0.91 35.27
C ASP A 554 -6.31 -2.13 36.15
N GLY A 555 -5.43 -2.40 37.13
CA GLY A 555 -5.55 -3.53 38.05
C GLY A 555 -5.15 -4.89 37.49
N LEU A 556 -4.78 -5.01 36.20
CA LEU A 556 -4.20 -6.24 35.65
C LEU A 556 -2.70 -6.30 35.92
N PRO A 557 -2.19 -7.35 36.59
CA PRO A 557 -0.76 -7.53 36.78
C PRO A 557 -0.08 -7.89 35.47
N TYR A 558 1.11 -7.32 35.25
CA TYR A 558 2.00 -7.71 34.17
C TYR A 558 3.44 -7.78 34.64
N SER A 559 4.23 -8.62 33.98
CA SER A 559 5.67 -8.72 34.14
C SER A 559 6.24 -9.34 32.87
N LEU A 560 7.06 -8.60 32.14
CA LEU A 560 7.73 -9.09 30.95
C LEU A 560 9.11 -8.45 30.79
N THR A 561 10.02 -9.18 30.15
CA THR A 561 11.29 -8.66 29.68
C THR A 561 11.09 -8.12 28.27
N GLY A 562 11.49 -6.87 28.03
CA GLY A 562 11.43 -6.28 26.70
C GLY A 562 12.40 -6.96 25.73
N ILE A 563 12.06 -6.94 24.44
CA ILE A 563 12.91 -7.40 23.35
C ILE A 563 13.67 -6.25 22.68
N GLY A 564 13.48 -5.01 23.15
CA GLY A 564 14.03 -3.80 22.53
C GLY A 564 13.10 -3.24 21.46
N TRP A 565 13.09 -1.91 21.33
CA TRP A 565 12.21 -1.19 20.40
C TRP A 565 12.39 -1.63 18.94
N LEU A 566 13.63 -1.93 18.53
CA LEU A 566 13.94 -2.30 17.15
C LEU A 566 13.32 -3.64 16.76
N ASP A 567 13.43 -4.65 17.62
CA ASP A 567 12.86 -5.97 17.37
C ASP A 567 11.33 -5.94 17.56
N ALA A 568 10.82 -5.16 18.50
CA ALA A 568 9.40 -4.89 18.63
C ALA A 568 8.82 -4.25 17.34
N ALA A 569 9.54 -3.31 16.72
CA ALA A 569 9.11 -2.65 15.48
C ALA A 569 9.06 -3.63 14.31
N ARG A 570 10.02 -4.57 14.22
CA ARG A 570 10.01 -5.65 13.21
C ARG A 570 8.83 -6.60 13.38
N VAL A 571 8.49 -6.97 14.62
CA VAL A 571 7.30 -7.78 14.92
C VAL A 571 6.03 -7.02 14.54
N ALA A 572 5.91 -5.75 14.93
CA ALA A 572 4.77 -4.91 14.60
C ALA A 572 4.60 -4.74 13.08
N HIS A 573 5.70 -4.45 12.37
CA HIS A 573 5.70 -4.28 10.92
C HIS A 573 5.25 -5.56 10.19
N ARG A 574 5.78 -6.73 10.59
CA ARG A 574 5.35 -8.01 9.99
C ARG A 574 3.89 -8.34 10.34
N ALA A 575 3.44 -8.03 11.55
CA ALA A 575 2.04 -8.20 11.94
C ALA A 575 1.10 -7.39 11.03
N ASN A 576 1.42 -6.11 10.83
CA ASN A 576 0.67 -5.21 9.96
C ASN A 576 0.71 -5.66 8.50
N THR A 577 1.88 -6.05 8.00
CA THR A 577 2.07 -6.24 6.56
C THR A 577 1.74 -7.64 6.03
N ALA A 578 1.78 -8.68 6.88
CA ALA A 578 1.62 -10.06 6.45
C ALA A 578 0.34 -10.75 6.95
N TYR A 579 -0.23 -10.32 8.09
CA TYR A 579 -1.31 -11.08 8.74
C TYR A 579 -2.61 -10.31 8.94
N LEU A 580 -2.53 -9.00 9.19
CA LEU A 580 -3.72 -8.21 9.43
C LEU A 580 -4.50 -7.96 8.14
N THR A 581 -5.80 -7.71 8.33
CA THR A 581 -6.75 -7.47 7.25
C THR A 581 -7.60 -6.25 7.59
N GLN A 582 -8.36 -5.76 6.61
CA GLN A 582 -9.09 -4.50 6.71
C GLN A 582 -10.01 -4.37 7.94
N GLY A 583 -10.60 -5.47 8.40
CA GLY A 583 -11.53 -5.52 9.54
C GLY A 583 -10.93 -6.07 10.83
N SER A 584 -9.60 -6.09 10.98
CA SER A 584 -8.95 -6.67 12.16
C SER A 584 -9.24 -5.91 13.46
N THR A 585 -9.39 -6.67 14.54
CA THR A 585 -9.66 -6.25 15.93
C THR A 585 -8.44 -6.44 16.83
N TYR A 586 -8.47 -6.01 18.09
CA TYR A 586 -7.35 -6.25 19.02
C TYR A 586 -7.02 -7.74 19.19
N GLY A 587 -8.03 -8.61 19.16
CA GLY A 587 -7.82 -10.07 19.18
C GLY A 587 -7.09 -10.58 17.94
N ASN A 588 -7.37 -10.00 16.77
CA ASN A 588 -6.61 -10.30 15.55
C ASN A 588 -5.18 -9.77 15.64
N ALA A 589 -4.99 -8.55 16.18
CA ALA A 589 -3.67 -7.96 16.40
C ALA A 589 -2.78 -8.85 17.27
N ARG A 590 -3.29 -9.38 18.39
CA ARG A 590 -2.56 -10.34 19.23
C ARG A 590 -2.05 -11.54 18.44
N ASN A 591 -2.94 -12.18 17.68
CA ASN A 591 -2.59 -13.38 16.91
C ASN A 591 -1.59 -13.06 15.78
N ALA A 592 -1.74 -11.91 15.13
CA ALA A 592 -0.82 -11.43 14.10
C ALA A 592 0.58 -11.15 14.66
N TRP A 593 0.68 -10.50 15.82
CA TRP A 593 1.96 -10.24 16.49
C TRP A 593 2.64 -11.52 16.97
N ILE A 594 1.88 -12.49 17.49
CA ILE A 594 2.42 -13.82 17.86
C ILE A 594 2.95 -14.56 16.61
N SER A 595 2.20 -14.53 15.51
CA SER A 595 2.63 -15.16 14.25
C SER A 595 3.88 -14.47 13.70
N ALA A 596 3.90 -13.14 13.71
CA ALA A 596 5.06 -12.36 13.31
C ALA A 596 6.30 -12.65 14.16
N ALA A 597 6.14 -12.74 15.48
CA ALA A 597 7.22 -13.09 16.39
C ALA A 597 7.72 -14.51 16.13
N THR A 598 6.83 -15.47 15.86
CA THR A 598 7.19 -16.85 15.54
C THR A 598 8.07 -16.93 14.28
N ASP A 599 7.70 -16.20 13.24
CA ASP A 599 8.42 -16.22 11.96
C ASP A 599 9.81 -15.58 12.02
N LEU A 600 10.01 -14.56 12.87
CA LEU A 600 11.26 -13.80 12.92
C LEU A 600 12.34 -14.47 13.79
N GLN A 601 12.01 -15.48 14.59
CA GLN A 601 12.88 -16.02 15.64
C GLN A 601 13.92 -17.05 15.15
N GLY A 602 14.92 -16.59 14.42
CA GLY A 602 16.13 -17.37 14.18
C GLY A 602 16.95 -17.79 15.43
N GLY A 603 16.39 -17.85 16.66
CA GLY A 603 17.05 -18.40 17.86
C GLY A 603 16.65 -17.90 19.26
N SER A 604 15.76 -16.90 19.43
CA SER A 604 15.27 -16.37 20.73
C SER A 604 13.75 -16.57 20.87
N ASP A 605 13.17 -16.67 22.08
CA ASP A 605 11.69 -16.76 22.25
C ASP A 605 11.06 -15.36 22.50
N TRP A 606 10.73 -14.64 21.42
CA TRP A 606 9.90 -13.42 21.45
C TRP A 606 8.39 -13.70 21.51
N VAL A 607 7.91 -14.95 21.38
CA VAL A 607 6.47 -15.24 21.41
C VAL A 607 5.93 -14.99 22.81
N THR A 608 6.68 -15.43 23.82
CA THR A 608 6.35 -15.23 25.23
C THR A 608 6.17 -13.75 25.60
N PRO A 609 7.16 -12.85 25.41
CA PRO A 609 7.00 -11.43 25.77
C PRO A 609 5.91 -10.73 24.94
N VAL A 610 5.70 -11.10 23.67
CA VAL A 610 4.57 -10.57 22.87
C VAL A 610 3.23 -10.96 23.48
N GLY A 611 3.05 -12.24 23.83
CA GLY A 611 1.84 -12.70 24.50
C GLY A 611 1.60 -11.96 25.82
N GLN A 612 2.65 -11.82 26.64
CA GLN A 612 2.59 -11.11 27.92
C GLN A 612 2.22 -9.63 27.77
N ALA A 613 2.71 -8.94 26.73
CA ALA A 613 2.35 -7.56 26.47
C ALA A 613 0.86 -7.40 26.13
N PHE A 614 0.28 -8.29 25.30
CA PHE A 614 -1.16 -8.28 25.02
C PHE A 614 -2.01 -8.69 26.24
N ASP A 615 -1.54 -9.64 27.03
CA ASP A 615 -2.20 -10.03 28.28
C ASP A 615 -2.24 -8.86 29.27
N ALA A 616 -1.20 -8.00 29.30
CA ALA A 616 -1.13 -6.79 30.12
C ALA A 616 -2.22 -5.75 29.79
N ILE A 617 -2.77 -5.79 28.57
CA ILE A 617 -3.89 -4.92 28.15
C ILE A 617 -5.24 -5.65 28.16
N GLY A 618 -5.30 -6.86 28.71
CA GLY A 618 -6.54 -7.65 28.82
C GLY A 618 -7.02 -8.28 27.52
N VAL A 619 -6.16 -8.36 26.50
CA VAL A 619 -6.44 -9.05 25.24
C VAL A 619 -5.79 -10.43 25.32
N THR A 620 -6.53 -11.41 25.82
CA THR A 620 -6.01 -12.76 26.04
C THR A 620 -6.42 -13.70 24.90
N GLY A 621 -5.54 -14.64 24.55
CA GLY A 621 -5.86 -15.76 23.68
C GLY A 621 -6.23 -17.00 24.50
N VAL A 622 -6.73 -18.05 23.83
CA VAL A 622 -6.78 -19.39 24.45
C VAL A 622 -5.33 -19.76 24.84
N PRO A 623 -5.07 -20.27 26.07
CA PRO A 623 -3.73 -20.63 26.52
C PRO A 623 -3.04 -21.55 25.51
N ALA A 624 -1.75 -21.32 25.28
CA ALA A 624 -0.90 -22.12 24.39
C ALA A 624 -0.82 -23.58 24.90
N ALA A 625 -1.79 -24.41 24.51
CA ALA A 625 -1.81 -25.84 24.72
C ALA A 625 -2.69 -26.53 23.67
N VAL A 626 -2.44 -26.28 22.38
CA VAL A 626 -2.80 -27.22 21.32
C VAL A 626 -1.66 -27.24 20.31
N THR A 627 -0.68 -28.11 20.55
CA THR A 627 0.15 -28.65 19.46
C THR A 627 -0.77 -29.46 18.56
N GLU A 628 -1.29 -28.87 17.49
CA GLU A 628 -1.85 -29.66 16.38
C GLU A 628 -0.69 -30.36 15.68
N GLY A 629 -0.47 -31.61 16.08
CA GLY A 629 0.41 -32.54 15.38
C GLY A 629 -0.16 -32.83 14.00
N PHE A 630 0.50 -32.33 12.96
CA PHE A 630 0.39 -32.90 11.62
C PHE A 630 1.12 -34.25 11.60
N GLU A 631 0.44 -35.33 12.02
CA GLU A 631 0.82 -36.68 11.63
C GLU A 631 -0.07 -37.17 10.47
N GLY A 632 0.59 -37.75 9.47
CA GLY A 632 0.03 -38.06 8.16
C GLY A 632 -1.12 -39.08 8.18
N GLY A 633 -2.16 -38.77 7.40
CA GLY A 633 -3.19 -39.72 6.99
C GLY A 633 -3.07 -40.02 5.50
N THR A 634 -2.93 -41.30 5.16
CA THR A 634 -2.93 -41.84 3.80
C THR A 634 -4.30 -41.69 3.12
N ILE A 635 -4.32 -41.37 1.82
CA ILE A 635 -5.54 -41.31 0.99
C ILE A 635 -5.92 -42.74 0.55
N PRO A 636 -7.15 -43.23 0.79
CA PRO A 636 -7.60 -44.52 0.29
C PRO A 636 -7.76 -44.55 -1.24
N ALA A 637 -7.32 -45.64 -1.87
CA ALA A 637 -7.43 -45.88 -3.31
C ALA A 637 -8.89 -46.14 -3.72
N GLY A 638 -9.35 -45.49 -4.80
CA GLY A 638 -10.64 -45.83 -5.42
C GLY A 638 -11.39 -44.78 -6.25
N TRP A 639 -10.75 -43.72 -6.76
CA TRP A 639 -11.43 -42.77 -7.63
C TRP A 639 -11.04 -42.94 -9.10
N ASP A 640 -12.06 -43.31 -9.87
CA ASP A 640 -12.13 -43.52 -11.32
C ASP A 640 -11.50 -42.37 -12.13
N THR A 641 -10.80 -42.72 -13.21
CA THR A 641 -10.06 -41.81 -14.10
C THR A 641 -10.77 -41.58 -15.45
N SER A 642 -12.06 -41.92 -15.58
CA SER A 642 -12.80 -41.75 -16.82
C SER A 642 -13.56 -40.42 -16.92
N GLY A 643 -12.93 -39.47 -17.61
CA GLY A 643 -13.46 -38.36 -18.43
C GLY A 643 -14.89 -37.83 -18.22
N ALA A 644 -14.97 -36.59 -17.71
CA ALA A 644 -15.73 -35.44 -18.23
C ALA A 644 -15.92 -34.41 -17.10
N ALA A 645 -15.43 -33.19 -17.26
CA ALA A 645 -15.65 -32.13 -16.28
C ALA A 645 -17.10 -31.64 -16.37
N THR A 646 -17.96 -32.08 -15.45
CA THR A 646 -19.32 -31.55 -15.26
C THR A 646 -19.33 -30.48 -14.17
N TRP A 647 -20.00 -29.37 -14.44
CA TRP A 647 -20.30 -28.31 -13.47
C TRP A 647 -21.38 -28.79 -12.48
N SER A 648 -21.15 -28.69 -11.17
CA SER A 648 -22.16 -28.96 -10.14
C SER A 648 -22.24 -27.83 -9.12
N VAL A 649 -23.47 -27.48 -8.74
CA VAL A 649 -23.81 -26.46 -7.73
C VAL A 649 -23.96 -27.12 -6.36
N THR A 650 -23.31 -26.55 -5.33
CA THR A 650 -23.67 -26.82 -3.93
C THR A 650 -23.86 -25.49 -3.21
N THR A 651 -25.11 -25.20 -2.83
CA THR A 651 -25.46 -24.16 -1.86
C THR A 651 -25.41 -24.76 -0.46
N THR A 652 -24.58 -24.22 0.43
CA THR A 652 -24.62 -24.55 1.86
C THR A 652 -25.24 -23.38 2.62
N HIS A 653 -26.47 -23.57 3.10
CA HIS A 653 -27.09 -22.73 4.12
C HIS A 653 -26.41 -23.01 5.47
N ILE A 654 -26.08 -21.95 6.22
CA ILE A 654 -25.67 -22.06 7.64
C ILE A 654 -26.80 -21.45 8.47
N GLU A 655 -27.54 -22.28 9.20
CA GLU A 655 -28.44 -21.84 10.27
C GLU A 655 -27.86 -22.22 11.64
N GLY A 656 -27.94 -21.27 12.58
CA GLY A 656 -28.17 -21.58 13.99
C GLY A 656 -26.94 -21.61 14.91
N ALA A 657 -26.57 -20.45 15.45
CA ALA A 657 -25.92 -20.39 16.76
C ALA A 657 -26.99 -20.55 17.85
N GLN A 658 -26.81 -21.48 18.80
CA GLN A 658 -27.50 -21.44 20.09
C GLN A 658 -26.50 -21.47 21.25
N ALA A 659 -26.75 -20.56 22.18
CA ALA A 659 -26.02 -20.33 23.40
C ALA A 659 -26.10 -21.51 24.37
N VAL A 660 -25.05 -21.75 25.16
CA VAL A 660 -25.12 -22.59 26.35
C VAL A 660 -24.77 -21.75 27.57
N ARG A 661 -25.76 -21.55 28.44
CA ARG A 661 -25.58 -21.22 29.85
C ARG A 661 -25.85 -22.47 30.69
N ALA A 662 -25.04 -22.59 31.74
CA ALA A 662 -25.27 -23.26 33.02
C ALA A 662 -25.34 -24.81 33.08
N GLY A 663 -24.35 -25.39 33.77
CA GLY A 663 -24.54 -25.95 35.12
C GLY A 663 -25.27 -27.30 35.29
N ALA A 664 -24.61 -28.16 36.07
CA ALA A 664 -25.12 -29.28 36.88
C ALA A 664 -24.82 -30.72 36.40
N ILE A 665 -24.23 -31.43 37.36
CA ILE A 665 -23.82 -32.83 37.46
C ILE A 665 -25.03 -33.77 37.44
N VAL A 666 -24.97 -34.89 36.69
CA VAL A 666 -25.45 -36.23 37.11
C VAL A 666 -24.66 -37.33 36.38
N ASP A 667 -24.23 -38.31 37.17
CA ASP A 667 -23.58 -39.59 36.85
C ASP A 667 -24.51 -40.58 36.13
N SER A 668 -23.98 -41.37 35.19
CA SER A 668 -24.12 -42.85 35.13
C SER A 668 -23.89 -43.42 33.73
N GLN A 669 -23.28 -44.61 33.75
CA GLN A 669 -22.81 -45.45 32.65
C GLN A 669 -23.90 -45.89 31.66
N ALA A 670 -23.56 -46.05 30.38
CA ALA A 670 -23.96 -47.22 29.56
C ALA A 670 -23.32 -47.23 28.15
N SER A 671 -22.51 -48.27 27.92
CA SER A 671 -22.38 -49.11 26.71
C SER A 671 -22.41 -48.50 25.30
N HIS A 672 -21.29 -48.71 24.61
CA HIS A 672 -21.15 -48.76 23.14
C HIS A 672 -22.22 -49.63 22.47
N LEU A 673 -22.83 -49.10 21.41
CA LEU A 673 -23.56 -49.87 20.39
C LEU A 673 -23.32 -49.22 19.03
N THR A 674 -22.48 -49.87 18.24
CA THR A 674 -22.24 -49.59 16.82
C THR A 674 -23.45 -50.09 16.04
N THR A 675 -24.04 -49.27 15.17
CA THR A 675 -25.04 -49.74 14.20
C THR A 675 -24.65 -49.27 12.80
N THR A 676 -24.20 -50.23 11.99
CA THR A 676 -24.00 -50.09 10.55
C THR A 676 -25.36 -50.23 9.87
N VAL A 677 -25.75 -49.26 9.03
CA VAL A 677 -26.88 -49.41 8.11
C VAL A 677 -26.35 -49.39 6.69
N ASN A 678 -26.34 -50.57 6.07
CA ASN A 678 -26.28 -50.74 4.63
C ASN A 678 -27.67 -50.42 4.06
N THR A 679 -27.73 -49.55 3.05
CA THR A 679 -28.84 -49.57 2.08
C THR A 679 -28.28 -49.47 0.67
N THR A 680 -28.53 -50.54 -0.10
CA THR A 680 -28.32 -50.68 -1.54
C THR A 680 -29.58 -50.26 -2.32
N HIS A 681 -29.36 -50.04 -3.62
CA HIS A 681 -30.28 -50.00 -4.78
C HIS A 681 -30.28 -48.63 -5.48
N ALA A 682 -30.10 -48.51 -6.80
CA ALA A 682 -30.04 -49.50 -7.90
C ALA A 682 -29.06 -49.03 -8.98
#